data_AF-A0A1Q7HDF4-F1
#
_entry.id   AF-A0A1Q7HDF4-F1
#
_cell.length_a   1.000
_cell.length_b   1.000
_cell.length_c   1.000
_cell.angle_alpha   90.00
_cell.angle_beta   90.00
_cell.angle_gamma   90.00
#
_symmetry.space_group_name_H-M   'P 1'
#
loop_
_entity.id
_entity.type
_entity.pdbx_description
1 polymer ?
#
loop_
_entity_poly.entity_id
_entity_poly.type
_entity_poly.pdbx_seq_one_letter_code
_entity_poly.pdbx_strand_id
1 'polypeptide(L)'
;EEPARMPPQLYVDDGLGFNEVSAVRLPRPEQGKLCVELRLPPIVLALRLDPTDREGRFHLSRVTMRELGKLRMGLRFAAPIAKELARRPEEIPAAARRVWSIFREGGVRGLKGALVERSRRIGPVRYAAWIEEFDTLREADRAAIAARIAGMVSRPRISVLMPVFNTPEKWLRRAIQSVREQLYPEWELCIADDASTRPHVRRVLETAAASDPRIKVTFRKVNGHISAASNSTLETATGDYIALLDHDDELAPHALYMLAEEIAEHPDADVIYSDEDKIDAAGERYEPHFKPEWNPDLFDSQNYLGHLSCIRSSLVHELGGFREGCEGSQDYDLLLRATARSLPARIRHVPHVLYHWRSVHGSTAAATANKRYAVEAALKALRDRHPGCAVSEGPFPTTYRVAHPLPARPPLVTLIIPTRDGFALLERAVRSIQQQTTYPHFEFLIVDNQSTEPRALQYMEELQRSGQARVIRYDAPFNFSAINNFGAREARGELVGLVNNDIQVIDPDWLSEMVSHAIRPEIGAVGCKLLYPDDTIQHAGVILGLFGVGGHVFKQLPRDAPGYFARAQLTQNLSACTAACLVLRKSVYEEVGGFDEENLRIGFNDVDFCMKIAKAGYRNLYAPRAVLYHHESASRGYEDTPEKQERFRTEVEYMKQKWGGALERDPAYSPNLSLESLQMEIAWPPRAPKRWKSA
;
A
#
# COMPACT_ATOMS: atom_id res chain seq x y z
N GLU A 1 -33.18 -13.84 12.20
CA GLU A 1 -31.75 -13.54 12.03
C GLU A 1 -31.58 -12.05 12.26
N GLU A 2 -30.86 -11.65 13.31
CA GLU A 2 -30.64 -10.22 13.59
C GLU A 2 -29.58 -9.66 12.64
N PRO A 3 -29.88 -8.60 11.86
CA PRO A 3 -28.88 -7.91 11.06
C PRO A 3 -27.81 -7.28 11.96
N ALA A 4 -26.56 -7.27 11.49
CA ALA A 4 -25.40 -6.75 12.21
C ALA A 4 -25.63 -5.33 12.77
N ARG A 5 -25.55 -5.20 14.11
CA ARG A 5 -25.69 -3.94 14.86
C ARG A 5 -24.40 -3.11 14.74
N MET A 6 -24.41 -1.88 14.22
CA MET A 6 -23.22 -1.01 14.31
C MET A 6 -22.99 -0.56 15.77
N PRO A 7 -21.74 -0.30 16.17
CA PRO A 7 -21.44 0.10 17.56
C PRO A 7 -21.72 1.60 17.79
N PRO A 8 -21.90 2.04 19.06
CA PRO A 8 -22.19 3.44 19.41
C PRO A 8 -21.16 4.44 18.85
N GLN A 9 -21.58 5.65 18.55
CA GLN A 9 -20.71 6.72 18.06
C GLN A 9 -20.74 7.93 19.00
N LEU A 10 -19.58 8.55 19.22
CA LEU A 10 -19.44 9.81 19.92
C LEU A 10 -19.00 10.90 18.94
N TYR A 11 -19.88 11.86 18.68
CA TYR A 11 -19.59 13.05 17.90
C TYR A 11 -19.03 14.14 18.81
N VAL A 12 -18.06 14.88 18.28
CA VAL A 12 -17.42 16.00 18.98
C VAL A 12 -17.61 17.27 18.18
N ASP A 13 -18.19 18.29 18.80
CA ASP A 13 -18.21 19.64 18.24
C ASP A 13 -16.98 20.40 18.75
N ASP A 14 -16.06 20.72 17.83
CA ASP A 14 -14.83 21.44 18.09
C ASP A 14 -14.84 22.90 17.61
N GLY A 15 -16.04 23.43 17.28
CA GLY A 15 -16.22 24.76 16.67
C GLY A 15 -16.77 24.72 15.25
N LEU A 16 -16.87 23.54 14.65
CA LEU A 16 -17.43 23.31 13.31
C LEU A 16 -18.78 22.59 13.32
N GLY A 17 -19.36 22.32 14.50
CA GLY A 17 -20.59 21.54 14.64
C GLY A 17 -20.37 20.02 14.54
N PHE A 18 -21.40 19.24 14.86
CA PHE A 18 -21.32 17.77 14.77
C PHE A 18 -21.22 17.29 13.32
N ASN A 19 -20.14 16.58 12.99
CA ASN A 19 -19.91 16.02 11.65
C ASN A 19 -19.26 14.64 11.72
N GLU A 20 -19.39 13.85 10.64
CA GLU A 20 -18.87 12.48 10.56
C GLU A 20 -17.34 12.39 10.64
N VAL A 21 -16.63 13.45 10.24
CA VAL A 21 -15.15 13.50 10.25
C VAL A 21 -14.59 13.53 11.67
N SER A 22 -15.34 14.16 12.59
CA SER A 22 -15.02 14.28 14.02
C SER A 22 -15.65 13.19 14.89
N ALA A 23 -16.35 12.22 14.29
CA ALA A 23 -17.03 11.15 14.99
C ALA A 23 -16.05 10.05 15.43
N VAL A 24 -16.12 9.69 16.70
CA VAL A 24 -15.33 8.59 17.28
C VAL A 24 -16.23 7.36 17.44
N ARG A 25 -15.89 6.28 16.74
CA ARG A 25 -16.59 5.00 16.88
C ARG A 25 -16.18 4.33 18.19
N LEU A 26 -17.15 4.05 19.05
CA LEU A 26 -16.92 3.40 20.34
C LEU A 26 -17.03 1.88 20.19
N PRO A 27 -16.39 1.07 21.07
CA PRO A 27 -16.59 -0.37 21.07
C PRO A 27 -17.99 -0.74 21.58
N ARG A 28 -18.41 -1.98 21.30
CA ARG A 28 -19.69 -2.49 21.81
C ARG A 28 -19.63 -2.63 23.34
N PRO A 29 -20.72 -2.31 24.08
CA PRO A 29 -20.77 -2.51 25.52
C PRO A 29 -20.65 -4.00 25.88
N GLU A 30 -19.73 -4.35 26.78
CA GLU A 30 -19.65 -5.68 27.38
C GLU A 30 -20.54 -5.74 28.62
N GLN A 31 -21.44 -6.72 28.69
CA GLN A 31 -22.38 -6.89 29.81
C GLN A 31 -23.19 -5.61 30.14
N GLY A 32 -23.54 -4.83 29.11
CA GLY A 32 -24.30 -3.58 29.25
C GLY A 32 -23.50 -2.40 29.81
N LYS A 33 -22.17 -2.51 29.91
CA LYS A 33 -21.28 -1.43 30.34
C LYS A 33 -20.24 -1.12 29.26
N LEU A 34 -20.01 0.17 29.05
CA LEU A 34 -18.98 0.68 28.14
C LEU A 34 -18.07 1.61 28.94
N CYS A 35 -16.78 1.27 29.01
CA CYS A 35 -15.75 2.13 29.57
C CYS A 35 -14.66 2.29 28.52
N VAL A 36 -14.51 3.51 28.01
CA VAL A 36 -13.59 3.84 26.92
C VAL A 36 -12.89 5.14 27.24
N GLU A 37 -11.63 5.23 26.85
CA GLU A 37 -10.80 6.41 27.02
C GLU A 37 -10.59 7.08 25.68
N LEU A 38 -11.00 8.33 25.60
CA LEU A 38 -11.07 9.07 24.35
C LEU A 38 -10.27 10.35 24.50
N ARG A 39 -9.42 10.64 23.51
CA ARG A 39 -8.78 11.95 23.41
C ARG A 39 -9.69 12.87 22.61
N LEU A 40 -10.27 13.84 23.29
CA LEU A 40 -11.04 14.89 22.65
C LEU A 40 -10.09 15.99 22.12
N PRO A 41 -10.48 16.70 21.05
CA PRO A 41 -9.74 17.85 20.52
C PRO A 41 -9.52 18.95 21.58
N PRO A 42 -8.56 19.87 21.37
CA PRO A 42 -8.22 20.91 22.35
C PRO A 42 -9.37 21.85 22.69
N ILE A 43 -10.32 22.01 21.77
CA ILE A 43 -11.55 22.77 21.93
C ILE A 43 -12.69 21.76 21.75
N VAL A 44 -13.56 21.67 22.75
CA VAL A 44 -14.79 20.87 22.72
C VAL A 44 -15.90 21.78 23.20
N LEU A 45 -16.80 22.14 22.29
CA LEU A 45 -17.98 22.95 22.60
C LEU A 45 -19.13 22.07 23.03
N ALA A 46 -19.30 20.90 22.40
CA ALA A 46 -20.34 19.94 22.73
C ALA A 46 -19.95 18.50 22.37
N LEU A 47 -20.62 17.54 22.99
CA LEU A 47 -20.52 16.11 22.68
C LEU A 47 -21.91 15.56 22.41
N ARG A 48 -22.04 14.69 21.40
CA ARG A 48 -23.27 13.98 21.11
C ARG A 48 -22.97 12.48 21.05
N LEU A 49 -23.58 11.72 21.94
CA LEU A 49 -23.51 10.26 21.92
C LEU A 49 -24.71 9.73 21.15
N ASP A 50 -24.43 9.03 20.05
CA ASP A 50 -25.41 8.30 19.27
C ASP A 50 -25.28 6.81 19.65
N PRO A 51 -26.13 6.29 20.55
CA PRO A 51 -25.99 4.94 21.10
C PRO A 51 -26.36 3.84 20.10
N THR A 52 -26.99 4.22 19.00
CA THR A 52 -27.40 3.37 17.87
C THR A 52 -27.49 4.24 16.62
N ASP A 53 -27.11 3.69 15.48
CA ASP A 53 -27.20 4.29 14.13
C ASP A 53 -28.53 3.96 13.43
N ARG A 54 -29.42 3.20 14.10
CA ARG A 54 -30.74 2.80 13.60
C ARG A 54 -31.83 3.11 14.61
N GLU A 55 -33.05 3.23 14.10
CA GLU A 55 -34.26 3.41 14.88
C GLU A 55 -34.47 2.21 15.82
N GLY A 56 -34.54 2.47 17.13
CA GLY A 56 -34.57 1.43 18.15
C GLY A 56 -34.73 1.99 19.55
N ARG A 57 -34.91 1.10 20.53
CA ARG A 57 -35.01 1.47 21.95
C ARG A 57 -33.70 1.15 22.65
N PHE A 58 -33.14 2.15 23.33
CA PHE A 58 -31.98 1.98 24.21
C PHE A 58 -32.30 2.57 25.58
N HIS A 59 -31.56 2.15 26.60
CA HIS A 59 -31.64 2.71 27.94
C HIS A 59 -30.24 3.09 28.43
N LEU A 60 -30.02 4.38 28.68
CA LEU A 60 -28.80 4.92 29.27
C LEU A 60 -29.08 5.25 30.74
N SER A 61 -28.60 4.41 31.65
CA SER A 61 -28.85 4.57 33.09
C SER A 61 -27.81 5.47 33.78
N ARG A 62 -26.53 5.36 33.39
CA ARG A 62 -25.44 6.16 33.98
C ARG A 62 -24.36 6.46 32.95
N VAL A 63 -24.20 7.74 32.61
CA VAL A 63 -23.08 8.24 31.81
C VAL A 63 -22.20 9.08 32.71
N THR A 64 -20.93 8.70 32.83
CA THR A 64 -19.95 9.49 33.57
C THR A 64 -18.75 9.74 32.69
N MET A 65 -18.41 11.00 32.51
CA MET A 65 -17.18 11.42 31.86
C MET A 65 -16.29 12.05 32.91
N ARG A 66 -15.02 11.66 32.93
CA ARG A 66 -14.03 12.23 33.83
C ARG A 66 -12.78 12.54 33.05
N GLU A 67 -12.38 13.80 33.07
CA GLU A 67 -11.09 14.21 32.53
C GLU A 67 -9.98 13.48 33.28
N LEU A 68 -9.13 12.75 32.54
CA LEU A 68 -7.97 12.11 33.10
C LEU A 68 -6.85 13.14 33.24
N GLY A 69 -6.61 13.61 34.46
CA GLY A 69 -5.52 14.53 34.74
C GLY A 69 -4.15 13.97 34.36
N LYS A 70 -3.23 14.86 33.98
CA LYS A 70 -1.86 14.56 33.49
C LYS A 70 -1.09 13.55 34.36
N LEU A 71 -1.30 13.57 35.67
CA LEU A 71 -0.65 12.67 36.63
C LEU A 71 -1.11 11.20 36.49
N ARG A 72 -2.42 10.98 36.25
CA ARG A 72 -3.01 9.64 36.12
C ARG A 72 -2.64 9.01 34.78
N MET A 73 -2.56 9.82 33.72
CA MET A 73 -1.97 9.44 32.44
C MET A 73 -0.51 9.02 32.61
N GLY A 74 0.29 9.84 33.30
CA GLY A 74 1.70 9.55 33.57
C GLY A 74 1.93 8.23 34.31
N LEU A 75 1.13 7.95 35.35
CA LEU A 75 1.17 6.68 36.08
C LEU A 75 0.80 5.48 35.22
N ARG A 76 -0.12 5.64 34.25
CA ARG A 76 -0.53 4.57 33.33
C ARG A 76 0.53 4.24 32.28
N PHE A 77 1.28 5.23 31.81
CA PHE A 77 2.44 5.02 30.94
C PHE A 77 3.66 4.49 31.70
N ALA A 78 3.79 4.86 32.97
CA ALA A 78 4.84 4.36 33.84
C ALA A 78 4.56 2.93 34.33
N ALA A 79 3.29 2.49 34.46
CA ALA A 79 2.95 1.19 35.03
C ALA A 79 3.48 -0.01 34.25
N PRO A 80 3.38 -0.10 32.91
CA PRO A 80 4.01 -1.18 32.13
C PRO A 80 5.53 -1.14 32.27
N ILE A 81 6.12 0.05 32.22
CA ILE A 81 7.57 0.26 32.33
C ILE A 81 8.07 -0.14 33.73
N ALA A 82 7.34 0.21 34.78
CA ALA A 82 7.65 -0.16 36.16
C ALA A 82 7.49 -1.68 36.38
N LYS A 83 6.50 -2.31 35.72
CA LYS A 83 6.29 -3.76 35.76
C LYS A 83 7.36 -4.53 34.98
N GLU A 84 7.87 -3.95 33.89
CA GLU A 84 8.99 -4.44 33.09
C GLU A 84 10.32 -4.32 33.85
N LEU A 85 10.61 -3.14 34.42
CA LEU A 85 11.81 -2.87 35.21
C LEU A 85 11.84 -3.64 36.55
N ALA A 86 10.68 -3.95 37.12
CA ALA A 86 10.58 -4.82 38.30
C ALA A 86 10.88 -6.30 37.98
N ARG A 87 10.73 -6.72 36.71
CA ARG A 87 11.08 -8.07 36.23
C ARG A 87 12.53 -8.19 35.77
N ARG A 88 13.21 -7.07 35.50
CA ARG A 88 14.59 -6.98 35.01
C ARG A 88 15.37 -5.84 35.68
N PRO A 89 15.74 -5.98 36.96
CA PRO A 89 16.39 -4.92 37.73
C PRO A 89 17.74 -4.47 37.16
N GLU A 90 18.41 -5.31 36.37
CA GLU A 90 19.67 -5.03 35.67
C GLU A 90 19.56 -4.01 34.52
N GLU A 91 18.37 -3.77 33.97
CA GLU A 91 18.14 -2.78 32.89
C GLU A 91 17.88 -1.35 33.43
N ILE A 92 17.62 -1.23 34.74
CA ILE A 92 17.37 0.05 35.43
C ILE A 92 18.47 1.09 35.19
N PRO A 93 19.78 0.77 35.24
CA PRO A 93 20.84 1.74 34.99
C PRO A 93 20.85 2.27 33.54
N ALA A 94 20.39 1.48 32.56
CA ALA A 94 20.34 1.90 31.16
C ALA A 94 19.09 2.72 30.85
N ALA A 95 17.95 2.38 31.45
CA ALA A 95 16.72 3.18 31.40
C ALA A 95 16.91 4.54 32.10
N ALA A 96 17.55 4.54 33.28
CA ALA A 96 17.91 5.75 34.01
C ALA A 96 18.88 6.63 33.21
N ARG A 97 19.90 6.03 32.56
CA ARG A 97 20.82 6.77 31.68
C ARG A 97 20.11 7.42 30.49
N ARG A 98 19.14 6.74 29.86
CA ARG A 98 18.34 7.31 28.76
C ARG A 98 17.45 8.47 29.21
N VAL A 99 16.75 8.29 30.33
CA VAL A 99 15.94 9.37 30.93
C VAL A 99 16.81 10.55 31.36
N TRP A 100 18.00 10.27 31.90
CA TRP A 100 18.96 11.29 32.30
C TRP A 100 19.60 11.99 31.08
N SER A 101 19.83 11.30 29.96
CA SER A 101 20.27 11.89 28.69
C SER A 101 19.23 12.89 28.16
N ILE A 102 17.96 12.47 28.10
CA ILE A 102 16.83 13.31 27.66
C ILE A 102 16.67 14.53 28.60
N PHE A 103 16.87 14.33 29.91
CA PHE A 103 16.88 15.41 30.89
C PHE A 103 18.09 16.35 30.74
N ARG A 104 19.28 15.82 30.45
CA ARG A 104 20.51 16.61 30.31
C ARG A 104 20.49 17.46 29.05
N GLU A 105 19.90 16.95 27.97
CA GLU A 105 19.79 17.65 26.68
C GLU A 105 18.62 18.64 26.63
N GLY A 106 17.49 18.35 27.30
CA GLY A 106 16.27 19.17 27.20
C GLY A 106 15.64 19.63 28.52
N GLY A 107 16.20 19.28 29.67
CA GLY A 107 15.64 19.55 31.00
C GLY A 107 14.27 18.90 31.23
N VAL A 108 13.50 19.45 32.17
CA VAL A 108 12.10 19.05 32.42
C VAL A 108 11.21 19.24 31.18
N ARG A 109 11.59 20.17 30.28
CA ARG A 109 10.91 20.40 28.99
C ARG A 109 11.13 19.26 27.99
N GLY A 110 12.33 18.70 27.90
CA GLY A 110 12.67 17.55 27.05
C GLY A 110 11.97 16.26 27.49
N LEU A 111 11.88 16.04 28.80
CA LEU A 111 11.10 14.94 29.38
C LEU A 111 9.59 15.11 29.12
N LYS A 112 9.06 16.32 29.25
CA LYS A 112 7.68 16.65 28.85
C LYS A 112 7.47 16.47 27.35
N GLY A 113 8.45 16.84 26.51
CA GLY A 113 8.44 16.64 25.06
C GLY A 113 8.31 15.17 24.69
N ALA A 114 9.19 14.32 25.23
CA ALA A 114 9.16 12.87 25.00
C ALA A 114 7.86 12.21 25.50
N LEU A 115 7.31 12.64 26.64
CA LEU A 115 6.02 12.18 27.15
C LEU A 115 4.83 12.68 26.30
N VAL A 116 4.89 13.92 25.80
CA VAL A 116 3.88 14.51 24.90
C VAL A 116 3.92 13.83 23.54
N GLU A 117 5.11 13.55 22.99
CA GLU A 117 5.35 12.88 21.72
C GLU A 117 4.90 11.41 21.75
N ARG A 118 5.06 10.73 22.89
CA ARG A 118 4.46 9.40 23.12
C ARG A 118 2.93 9.46 23.31
N SER A 119 2.40 10.55 23.87
CA SER A 119 0.95 10.80 24.00
C SER A 119 0.28 11.32 22.70
N ARG A 120 1.08 11.78 21.73
CA ARG A 120 0.63 12.18 20.38
C ARG A 120 0.26 10.98 19.51
N ARG A 121 0.67 9.76 19.88
CA ARG A 121 0.43 8.49 19.16
C ARG A 121 -1.03 8.01 19.05
N ILE A 122 -2.01 8.79 19.51
CA ILE A 122 -3.43 8.37 19.52
C ILE A 122 -4.28 9.53 18.99
N GLY A 123 -4.38 9.61 17.66
CA GLY A 123 -5.20 10.56 16.90
C GLY A 123 -4.69 10.70 15.45
N PRO A 124 -5.56 10.91 14.45
CA PRO A 124 -5.13 11.06 13.07
C PRO A 124 -4.21 12.27 12.91
N VAL A 125 -3.06 12.07 12.27
CA VAL A 125 -2.14 13.15 11.90
C VAL A 125 -2.85 14.05 10.89
N ARG A 126 -3.03 15.33 11.23
CA ARG A 126 -3.56 16.31 10.27
C ARG A 126 -2.49 16.61 9.22
N TYR A 127 -2.79 16.35 7.96
CA TYR A 127 -1.84 16.51 6.86
C TYR A 127 -1.24 17.93 6.78
N ALA A 128 -2.03 18.97 7.05
CA ALA A 128 -1.54 20.34 7.14
C ALA A 128 -0.36 20.52 8.14
N ALA A 129 -0.44 19.87 9.31
CA ALA A 129 0.64 19.90 10.29
C ALA A 129 1.87 19.10 9.81
N TRP A 130 1.65 18.03 9.04
CA TRP A 130 2.72 17.24 8.45
C TRP A 130 3.47 18.06 7.39
N ILE A 131 2.75 18.82 6.58
CA ILE A 131 3.33 19.77 5.62
C ILE A 131 4.16 20.83 6.34
N GLU A 132 3.61 21.47 7.38
CA GLU A 132 4.30 22.54 8.11
C GLU A 132 5.64 22.06 8.70
N GLU A 133 5.66 20.87 9.28
CA GLU A 133 6.86 20.36 9.93
C GLU A 133 7.87 19.74 8.95
N PHE A 134 7.39 18.94 7.98
CA PHE A 134 8.25 18.06 7.20
C PHE A 134 8.40 18.46 5.73
N ASP A 135 7.37 19.04 5.11
CA ASP A 135 7.38 19.30 3.66
C ASP A 135 7.65 20.78 3.31
N THR A 136 7.43 21.69 4.26
CA THR A 136 7.70 23.12 4.08
C THR A 136 9.20 23.39 4.05
N LEU A 137 9.70 23.91 2.91
CA LEU A 137 11.11 24.29 2.75
C LEU A 137 11.43 25.54 3.56
N ARG A 138 12.37 25.42 4.51
CA ARG A 138 12.95 26.54 5.24
C ARG A 138 14.12 27.13 4.45
N GLU A 139 14.56 28.34 4.79
CA GLU A 139 15.72 28.97 4.14
C GLU A 139 16.98 28.11 4.19
N ALA A 140 17.20 27.39 5.29
CA ALA A 140 18.30 26.44 5.41
C ALA A 140 18.17 25.26 4.43
N ASP A 141 16.95 24.77 4.18
CA ASP A 141 16.70 23.71 3.19
C ASP A 141 17.00 24.23 1.78
N ARG A 142 16.56 25.46 1.44
CA ARG A 142 16.83 26.10 0.14
C ARG A 142 18.32 26.30 -0.10
N ALA A 143 19.05 26.77 0.91
CA ALA A 143 20.50 26.94 0.83
C ALA A 143 21.22 25.60 0.64
N ALA A 144 20.77 24.54 1.32
CA ALA A 144 21.34 23.21 1.18
C ALA A 144 21.07 22.61 -0.21
N ILE A 145 19.86 22.77 -0.75
CA ILE A 145 19.51 22.39 -2.13
C ILE A 145 20.42 23.14 -3.12
N ALA A 146 20.57 24.45 -2.97
CA ALA A 146 21.44 25.25 -3.84
C ALA A 146 22.91 24.76 -3.80
N ALA A 147 23.43 24.42 -2.62
CA ALA A 147 24.77 23.85 -2.47
C ALA A 147 24.91 22.49 -3.16
N ARG A 148 23.90 21.62 -3.06
CA ARG A 148 23.90 20.32 -3.76
C ARG A 148 23.85 20.48 -5.27
N ILE A 149 22.99 21.36 -5.79
CA ILE A 149 22.94 21.70 -7.22
C ILE A 149 24.30 22.20 -7.70
N ALA A 150 24.95 23.09 -6.92
CA ALA A 150 26.27 23.61 -7.26
C ALA A 150 27.31 22.49 -7.40
N GLY A 151 27.23 21.45 -6.57
CA GLY A 151 28.11 20.28 -6.59
C GLY A 151 27.72 19.14 -7.53
N MET A 152 26.61 19.23 -8.25
CA MET A 152 26.19 18.18 -9.20
C MET A 152 27.18 18.03 -10.35
N VAL A 153 27.66 16.80 -10.57
CA VAL A 153 28.56 16.44 -11.69
C VAL A 153 27.80 16.43 -13.02
N SER A 154 26.61 15.83 -13.03
CA SER A 154 25.68 15.86 -14.17
C SER A 154 24.48 16.73 -13.82
N ARG A 155 24.11 17.64 -14.72
CA ARG A 155 22.93 18.50 -14.58
C ARG A 155 22.00 18.22 -15.76
N PRO A 156 21.18 17.15 -15.67
CA PRO A 156 20.28 16.79 -16.75
C PRO A 156 19.28 17.92 -17.00
N ARG A 157 19.00 18.21 -18.28
CA ARG A 157 17.95 19.16 -18.62
C ARG A 157 16.60 18.45 -18.61
N ILE A 158 15.62 19.02 -17.92
CA ILE A 158 14.25 18.50 -17.85
C ILE A 158 13.31 19.40 -18.66
N SER A 159 12.67 18.83 -19.69
CA SER A 159 11.61 19.50 -20.46
C SER A 159 10.25 19.23 -19.83
N VAL A 160 9.66 20.24 -19.20
CA VAL A 160 8.30 20.17 -18.66
C VAL A 160 7.31 20.36 -19.80
N LEU A 161 6.49 19.34 -20.07
CA LEU A 161 5.48 19.33 -21.12
C LEU A 161 4.14 19.77 -20.55
N MET A 162 3.57 20.85 -21.08
CA MET A 162 2.30 21.40 -20.61
C MET A 162 1.36 21.72 -21.79
N PRO A 163 0.52 20.77 -22.23
CA PRO A 163 -0.56 21.05 -23.17
C PRO A 163 -1.63 21.94 -22.51
N VAL A 164 -2.17 22.93 -23.24
CA VAL A 164 -3.08 23.95 -22.70
C VAL A 164 -4.35 24.05 -23.55
N PHE A 165 -5.52 24.04 -22.90
CA PHE A 165 -6.78 24.36 -23.56
C PHE A 165 -7.76 25.09 -22.62
N ASN A 166 -8.07 26.35 -22.91
CA ASN A 166 -9.12 27.14 -22.26
C ASN A 166 -9.03 27.29 -20.73
N THR A 167 -7.86 27.03 -20.16
CA THR A 167 -7.56 27.10 -18.73
C THR A 167 -7.91 28.46 -18.14
N PRO A 168 -8.56 28.54 -16.95
CA PRO A 168 -8.76 29.80 -16.25
C PRO A 168 -7.44 30.54 -16.00
N GLU A 169 -7.42 31.86 -16.23
CA GLU A 169 -6.20 32.68 -16.16
C GLU A 169 -5.43 32.51 -14.84
N LYS A 170 -6.15 32.46 -13.70
CA LYS A 170 -5.55 32.27 -12.37
C LYS A 170 -4.72 30.98 -12.32
N TRP A 171 -5.25 29.87 -12.83
CA TRP A 171 -4.61 28.56 -12.73
C TRP A 171 -3.49 28.39 -13.74
N LEU A 172 -3.67 28.88 -14.97
CA LEU A 172 -2.60 28.89 -15.96
C LEU A 172 -1.38 29.68 -15.48
N ARG A 173 -1.60 30.85 -14.86
CA ARG A 173 -0.52 31.64 -14.26
C ARG A 173 0.17 30.92 -13.11
N ARG A 174 -0.59 30.23 -12.25
CA ARG A 174 -0.03 29.44 -11.13
C ARG A 174 0.81 28.26 -11.63
N ALA A 175 0.34 27.52 -12.63
CA ALA A 175 1.09 26.41 -13.22
C ALA A 175 2.44 26.89 -13.79
N ILE A 176 2.43 27.92 -14.64
CA ILE A 176 3.66 28.52 -15.19
C ILE A 176 4.57 29.02 -14.08
N GLN A 177 4.03 29.70 -13.07
CA GLN A 177 4.81 30.24 -11.96
C GLN A 177 5.48 29.13 -11.15
N SER A 178 4.80 28.01 -10.91
CA SER A 178 5.36 26.87 -10.16
C SER A 178 6.60 26.26 -10.83
N VAL A 179 6.67 26.31 -12.17
CA VAL A 179 7.86 25.89 -12.94
C VAL A 179 8.95 26.96 -12.86
N ARG A 180 8.59 28.25 -12.94
CA ARG A 180 9.55 29.37 -12.84
C ARG A 180 10.25 29.43 -11.48
N GLU A 181 9.55 29.06 -10.42
CA GLU A 181 10.02 29.08 -9.03
C GLU A 181 10.85 27.83 -8.65
N GLN A 182 11.07 26.91 -9.58
CA GLN A 182 11.90 25.73 -9.33
C GLN A 182 13.32 26.12 -8.93
N LEU A 183 13.82 25.51 -7.86
CA LEU A 183 15.18 25.73 -7.36
C LEU A 183 16.25 25.18 -8.31
N TYR A 184 15.92 24.16 -9.08
CA TYR A 184 16.79 23.61 -10.11
C TYR A 184 16.77 24.52 -11.35
N PRO A 185 17.92 24.90 -11.94
CA PRO A 185 17.94 25.88 -13.04
C PRO A 185 17.83 25.27 -14.46
N GLU A 186 18.23 24.01 -14.66
CA GLU A 186 18.31 23.36 -15.97
C GLU A 186 16.97 22.75 -16.39
N TRP A 187 16.00 23.60 -16.66
CA TRP A 187 14.70 23.20 -17.19
C TRP A 187 14.28 24.07 -18.37
N GLU A 188 13.32 23.55 -19.11
CA GLU A 188 12.53 24.31 -20.07
C GLU A 188 11.05 23.94 -19.92
N LEU A 189 10.17 24.88 -20.24
CA LEU A 189 8.73 24.69 -20.20
C LEU A 189 8.20 24.73 -21.63
N CYS A 190 7.82 23.57 -22.15
CA CYS A 190 7.28 23.39 -23.48
C CYS A 190 5.75 23.40 -23.41
N ILE A 191 5.14 24.46 -23.94
CA ILE A 191 3.71 24.69 -23.90
C ILE A 191 3.11 24.55 -25.30
N ALA A 192 2.02 23.82 -25.44
CA ALA A 192 1.23 23.77 -26.66
C ALA A 192 -0.20 24.25 -26.37
N ASP A 193 -0.55 25.43 -26.87
CA ASP A 193 -1.93 25.91 -26.86
C ASP A 193 -2.72 25.18 -27.95
N ASP A 194 -3.64 24.31 -27.55
CA ASP A 194 -4.45 23.48 -28.43
C ASP A 194 -5.67 24.22 -28.99
N ALA A 195 -5.39 25.38 -29.60
CA ALA A 195 -6.37 26.30 -30.16
C ALA A 195 -7.40 26.79 -29.13
N SER A 196 -6.94 27.29 -27.98
CA SER A 196 -7.82 27.91 -26.96
C SER A 196 -8.68 29.02 -27.56
N THR A 197 -9.97 29.00 -27.21
CA THR A 197 -10.95 30.02 -27.64
C THR A 197 -10.99 31.22 -26.71
N ARG A 198 -10.39 31.10 -25.51
CA ARG A 198 -10.35 32.16 -24.50
C ARG A 198 -9.17 33.12 -24.75
N PRO A 199 -9.41 34.42 -25.04
CA PRO A 199 -8.36 35.35 -25.44
C PRO A 199 -7.25 35.54 -24.40
N HIS A 200 -7.56 35.37 -23.11
CA HIS A 200 -6.57 35.52 -22.05
C HIS A 200 -5.48 34.45 -22.10
N VAL A 201 -5.76 33.26 -22.62
CA VAL A 201 -4.78 32.15 -22.68
C VAL A 201 -3.59 32.57 -23.52
N ARG A 202 -3.83 32.96 -24.78
CA ARG A 202 -2.78 33.45 -25.67
C ARG A 202 -1.98 34.60 -25.05
N ARG A 203 -2.66 35.61 -24.49
CA ARG A 203 -2.00 36.75 -23.82
C ARG A 203 -1.08 36.30 -22.69
N VAL A 204 -1.52 35.38 -21.84
CA VAL A 204 -0.72 34.85 -20.72
C VAL A 204 0.51 34.11 -21.26
N LEU A 205 0.34 33.26 -22.27
CA LEU A 205 1.42 32.47 -22.84
C LEU A 205 2.47 33.33 -23.58
N GLU A 206 2.03 34.31 -24.37
CA GLU A 206 2.92 35.28 -25.04
C GLU A 206 3.71 36.09 -24.01
N THR A 207 3.05 36.54 -22.93
CA THR A 207 3.73 37.25 -21.83
C THR A 207 4.77 36.36 -21.14
N ALA A 208 4.43 35.09 -20.87
CA ALA A 208 5.33 34.15 -20.23
C ALA A 208 6.58 33.91 -21.09
N ALA A 209 6.42 33.57 -22.37
CA ALA A 209 7.50 33.34 -23.33
C ALA A 209 8.41 34.57 -23.51
N ALA A 210 7.84 35.78 -23.55
CA ALA A 210 8.63 37.01 -23.64
C ALA A 210 9.46 37.30 -22.38
N SER A 211 9.03 36.78 -21.21
CA SER A 211 9.63 37.08 -19.92
C SER A 211 10.67 36.07 -19.42
N ASP A 212 10.74 34.89 -20.02
CA ASP A 212 11.72 33.85 -19.69
C ASP A 212 12.01 33.00 -20.94
N PRO A 213 13.24 33.01 -21.48
CA PRO A 213 13.58 32.32 -22.72
C PRO A 213 13.52 30.78 -22.61
N ARG A 214 13.42 30.23 -21.39
CA ARG A 214 13.21 28.80 -21.16
C ARG A 214 11.77 28.36 -21.41
N ILE A 215 10.84 29.29 -21.57
CA ILE A 215 9.43 29.01 -21.85
C ILE A 215 9.20 29.05 -23.37
N LYS A 216 8.94 27.89 -23.96
CA LYS A 216 8.67 27.72 -25.39
C LYS A 216 7.17 27.50 -25.60
N VAL A 217 6.56 28.25 -26.51
CA VAL A 217 5.11 28.17 -26.76
C VAL A 217 4.84 27.88 -28.23
N THR A 218 4.06 26.83 -28.47
CA THR A 218 3.51 26.46 -29.78
C THR A 218 2.01 26.74 -29.79
N PHE A 219 1.56 27.55 -30.75
CA PHE A 219 0.13 27.81 -30.95
C PHE A 219 -0.42 26.92 -32.07
N ARG A 220 -1.20 25.89 -31.72
CA ARG A 220 -1.82 25.01 -32.70
C ARG A 220 -2.96 25.73 -33.41
N LYS A 221 -3.13 25.45 -34.71
CA LYS A 221 -4.19 26.06 -35.54
C LYS A 221 -5.54 25.37 -35.38
N VAL A 222 -5.52 24.11 -34.97
CA VAL A 222 -6.69 23.24 -34.83
C VAL A 222 -6.57 22.52 -33.49
N ASN A 223 -7.68 22.40 -32.78
CA ASN A 223 -7.77 21.60 -31.57
C ASN A 223 -7.61 20.12 -31.94
N GLY A 224 -6.52 19.49 -31.50
CA GLY A 224 -6.24 18.08 -31.72
C GLY A 224 -6.30 17.25 -30.45
N HIS A 225 -6.91 17.79 -29.40
CA HIS A 225 -6.98 17.20 -28.07
C HIS A 225 -5.61 16.93 -27.44
N ILE A 226 -5.63 16.29 -26.26
CA ILE A 226 -4.50 16.20 -25.36
C ILE A 226 -3.30 15.44 -25.93
N SER A 227 -3.52 14.37 -26.72
CA SER A 227 -2.43 13.59 -27.31
C SER A 227 -1.66 14.39 -28.36
N ALA A 228 -2.35 15.03 -29.30
CA ALA A 228 -1.69 15.82 -30.33
C ALA A 228 -1.03 17.09 -29.74
N ALA A 229 -1.68 17.73 -28.75
CA ALA A 229 -1.09 18.85 -28.02
C ALA A 229 0.20 18.44 -27.27
N SER A 230 0.19 17.28 -26.61
CA SER A 230 1.37 16.74 -25.92
C SER A 230 2.49 16.35 -26.88
N ASN A 231 2.17 15.88 -28.09
CA ASN A 231 3.18 15.66 -29.14
C ASN A 231 3.78 16.99 -29.62
N SER A 232 3.00 18.07 -29.73
CA SER A 232 3.53 19.39 -30.08
C SER A 232 4.43 19.99 -29.00
N THR A 233 4.21 19.68 -27.71
CA THR A 233 5.18 20.05 -26.66
C THR A 233 6.46 19.24 -26.81
N LEU A 234 6.35 17.93 -27.04
CA LEU A 234 7.48 17.01 -27.25
C LEU A 234 8.36 17.41 -28.44
N GLU A 235 7.79 17.90 -29.55
CA GLU A 235 8.55 18.39 -30.72
C GLU A 235 9.49 19.56 -30.39
N THR A 236 9.15 20.37 -29.37
CA THR A 236 9.96 21.51 -28.94
C THR A 236 10.88 21.19 -27.76
N ALA A 237 10.74 20.00 -27.19
CA ALA A 237 11.52 19.54 -26.06
C ALA A 237 12.94 19.17 -26.50
N THR A 238 13.92 19.59 -25.70
CA THR A 238 15.36 19.39 -25.93
C THR A 238 16.09 18.86 -24.68
N GLY A 239 15.36 18.62 -23.59
CA GLY A 239 15.87 18.01 -22.38
C GLY A 239 16.13 16.52 -22.55
N ASP A 240 17.06 16.00 -21.75
CA ASP A 240 17.38 14.57 -21.69
C ASP A 240 16.21 13.74 -21.15
N TYR A 241 15.35 14.39 -20.36
CA TYR A 241 14.12 13.86 -19.81
C TYR A 241 12.96 14.81 -20.04
N ILE A 242 11.77 14.25 -20.21
CA ILE A 242 10.50 14.99 -20.17
C ILE A 242 9.84 14.82 -18.80
N ALA A 243 9.07 15.81 -18.36
CA ALA A 243 8.21 15.73 -17.19
C ALA A 243 6.81 16.23 -17.54
N LEU A 244 5.77 15.56 -17.05
CA LEU A 244 4.38 15.88 -17.38
C LEU A 244 3.78 16.86 -16.36
N LEU A 245 3.11 17.91 -16.83
CA LEU A 245 2.41 18.88 -16.00
C LEU A 245 1.09 19.31 -16.65
N ASP A 246 -0.01 19.16 -15.91
CA ASP A 246 -1.29 19.70 -16.35
C ASP A 246 -1.36 21.22 -16.15
N HIS A 247 -2.07 21.89 -17.06
CA HIS A 247 -2.06 23.35 -17.19
C HIS A 247 -2.69 24.12 -16.02
N ASP A 248 -3.33 23.44 -15.08
CA ASP A 248 -3.95 23.98 -13.88
C ASP A 248 -3.33 23.46 -12.57
N ASP A 249 -2.35 22.57 -12.65
CA ASP A 249 -1.67 21.98 -11.50
C ASP A 249 -0.39 22.74 -11.12
N GLU A 250 0.22 22.38 -9.98
CA GLU A 250 1.43 23.04 -9.47
C GLU A 250 2.51 22.02 -9.10
N LEU A 251 3.77 22.36 -9.37
CA LEU A 251 4.92 21.61 -8.89
C LEU A 251 5.40 22.16 -7.53
N ALA A 252 5.86 21.28 -6.65
CA ALA A 252 6.57 21.70 -5.44
C ALA A 252 7.88 22.44 -5.84
N PRO A 253 8.34 23.48 -5.09
CA PRO A 253 9.50 24.30 -5.51
C PRO A 253 10.82 23.54 -5.71
N HIS A 254 10.93 22.34 -5.17
CA HIS A 254 12.10 21.48 -5.24
C HIS A 254 11.90 20.24 -6.14
N ALA A 255 10.78 20.17 -6.87
CA ALA A 255 10.41 19.02 -7.69
C ALA A 255 11.47 18.66 -8.74
N LEU A 256 11.87 19.63 -9.57
CA LEU A 256 12.85 19.40 -10.63
C LEU A 256 14.26 19.13 -10.07
N TYR A 257 14.58 19.66 -8.89
CA TYR A 257 15.83 19.32 -8.20
C TYR A 257 15.85 17.85 -7.77
N MET A 258 14.77 17.36 -7.17
CA MET A 258 14.69 15.98 -6.71
C MET A 258 14.75 14.99 -7.88
N LEU A 259 14.10 15.31 -9.01
CA LEU A 259 14.23 14.53 -10.24
C LEU A 259 15.67 14.55 -10.78
N ALA A 260 16.29 15.73 -10.86
CA ALA A 260 17.66 15.87 -11.36
C ALA A 260 18.68 15.14 -10.47
N GLU A 261 18.49 15.17 -9.14
CA GLU A 261 19.32 14.43 -8.20
C GLU A 261 19.17 12.92 -8.38
N GLU A 262 17.94 12.42 -8.55
CA GLU A 262 17.69 11.00 -8.85
C GLU A 262 18.36 10.58 -10.17
N ILE A 263 18.27 11.39 -11.22
CA ILE A 263 18.94 11.12 -12.51
C ILE A 263 20.46 11.17 -12.37
N ALA A 264 21.00 12.11 -11.58
CA ALA A 264 22.44 12.21 -11.37
C ALA A 264 23.01 10.99 -10.62
N GLU A 265 22.26 10.44 -9.66
CA GLU A 265 22.62 9.22 -8.93
C GLU A 265 22.37 7.95 -9.77
N HIS A 266 21.37 7.98 -10.65
CA HIS A 266 20.95 6.87 -11.49
C HIS A 266 20.81 7.30 -12.96
N PRO A 267 21.94 7.54 -13.67
CA PRO A 267 21.91 8.08 -15.04
C PRO A 267 21.27 7.13 -16.06
N ASP A 268 21.07 5.86 -15.70
CA ASP A 268 20.37 4.86 -16.51
C ASP A 268 18.86 4.79 -16.23
N ALA A 269 18.30 5.59 -15.30
CA ALA A 269 16.87 5.65 -15.04
C ALA A 269 16.06 6.02 -16.29
N ASP A 270 15.02 5.26 -16.60
CA ASP A 270 14.18 5.49 -17.77
C ASP A 270 12.86 6.18 -17.41
N VAL A 271 12.31 5.84 -16.23
CA VAL A 271 11.06 6.40 -15.70
C VAL A 271 11.28 6.72 -14.23
N ILE A 272 10.92 7.93 -13.83
CA ILE A 272 10.96 8.40 -12.44
C ILE A 272 9.58 8.95 -12.11
N TYR A 273 9.03 8.59 -10.96
CA TYR A 273 7.74 9.14 -10.49
C TYR A 273 7.83 9.58 -9.04
N SER A 274 6.99 10.54 -8.66
CA SER A 274 6.93 11.09 -7.30
C SER A 274 5.62 10.76 -6.59
N ASP A 275 5.58 10.99 -5.28
CA ASP A 275 4.31 11.13 -4.55
C ASP A 275 3.60 12.42 -4.98
N GLU A 276 2.29 12.47 -4.74
CA GLU A 276 1.40 13.57 -5.12
C GLU A 276 0.37 13.83 -4.02
N ASP A 277 -0.25 15.01 -4.03
CA ASP A 277 -1.44 15.30 -3.25
C ASP A 277 -2.41 16.18 -4.04
N LYS A 278 -3.53 16.55 -3.42
CA LYS A 278 -4.49 17.48 -4.00
C LYS A 278 -4.32 18.87 -3.42
N ILE A 279 -4.59 19.88 -4.23
CA ILE A 279 -4.65 21.29 -3.82
C ILE A 279 -5.98 21.90 -4.22
N ASP A 280 -6.63 22.61 -3.30
CA ASP A 280 -7.90 23.26 -3.56
C ASP A 280 -7.73 24.66 -4.19
N ALA A 281 -8.84 25.39 -4.32
CA ALA A 281 -8.83 26.75 -4.87
C ALA A 281 -8.24 27.82 -3.93
N ALA A 282 -8.14 27.51 -2.63
CA ALA A 282 -7.53 28.36 -1.59
C ALA A 282 -6.00 28.12 -1.49
N GLY A 283 -5.52 27.01 -2.05
CA GLY A 283 -4.12 26.60 -1.95
C GLY A 283 -3.86 25.61 -0.82
N GLU A 284 -4.91 25.11 -0.17
CA GLU A 284 -4.81 24.13 0.90
C GLU A 284 -4.61 22.74 0.31
N ARG A 285 -3.60 22.03 0.83
CA ARG A 285 -3.21 20.70 0.36
C ARG A 285 -3.85 19.59 1.20
N TYR A 286 -4.33 18.52 0.55
CA TYR A 286 -5.05 17.42 1.19
C TYR A 286 -4.92 16.09 0.42
N GLU A 287 -5.30 14.98 1.07
CA GLU A 287 -5.36 13.63 0.48
C GLU A 287 -4.06 13.19 -0.22
N PRO A 288 -2.94 13.05 0.53
CA PRO A 288 -1.67 12.62 -0.06
C PRO A 288 -1.72 11.16 -0.53
N HIS A 289 -1.21 10.93 -1.73
CA HIS A 289 -0.94 9.61 -2.27
C HIS A 289 0.54 9.29 -2.15
N PHE A 290 0.87 8.61 -1.06
CA PHE A 290 2.20 8.07 -0.77
C PHE A 290 2.34 6.69 -1.42
N LYS A 291 3.07 6.66 -2.53
CA LYS A 291 3.12 5.53 -3.46
C LYS A 291 4.16 4.49 -3.01
N PRO A 292 3.99 3.20 -3.37
CA PRO A 292 5.05 2.22 -3.23
C PRO A 292 6.16 2.47 -4.26
N GLU A 293 7.28 1.75 -4.13
CA GLU A 293 8.22 1.53 -5.22
C GLU A 293 7.55 0.75 -6.37
N TRP A 294 8.31 0.52 -7.45
CA TRP A 294 7.76 -0.04 -8.69
C TRP A 294 7.01 -1.37 -8.46
N ASN A 295 5.69 -1.28 -8.59
CA ASN A 295 4.74 -2.36 -8.44
C ASN A 295 3.97 -2.58 -9.76
N PRO A 296 4.45 -3.45 -10.65
CA PRO A 296 3.87 -3.64 -11.98
C PRO A 296 2.44 -4.17 -11.95
N ASP A 297 2.10 -5.09 -11.05
CA ASP A 297 0.73 -5.63 -10.97
C ASP A 297 -0.27 -4.61 -10.39
N LEU A 298 0.17 -3.75 -9.46
CA LEU A 298 -0.62 -2.59 -9.03
C LEU A 298 -0.76 -1.57 -10.17
N PHE A 299 0.30 -1.38 -10.96
CA PHE A 299 0.30 -0.44 -12.07
C PHE A 299 -0.69 -0.87 -13.15
N ASP A 300 -0.77 -2.16 -13.46
CA ASP A 300 -1.78 -2.69 -14.38
C ASP A 300 -3.21 -2.54 -13.81
N SER A 301 -3.35 -2.54 -12.48
CA SER A 301 -4.63 -2.35 -11.79
C SER A 301 -5.05 -0.89 -11.63
N GLN A 302 -4.12 0.07 -11.65
CA GLN A 302 -4.36 1.51 -11.59
C GLN A 302 -3.12 2.31 -12.02
N ASN A 303 -3.33 3.46 -12.67
CA ASN A 303 -2.27 4.42 -12.99
C ASN A 303 -1.78 5.18 -11.73
N TYR A 304 -1.14 4.50 -10.77
CA TYR A 304 -0.64 5.15 -9.56
C TYR A 304 0.63 5.97 -9.79
N LEU A 305 1.33 5.78 -10.92
CA LEU A 305 2.50 6.60 -11.27
C LEU A 305 2.08 8.06 -11.44
N GLY A 306 1.03 8.29 -12.25
CA GLY A 306 0.38 9.60 -12.38
C GLY A 306 1.37 10.72 -12.70
N HIS A 307 1.10 11.90 -12.13
CA HIS A 307 2.01 13.04 -12.18
C HIS A 307 2.62 13.27 -10.78
N LEU A 308 3.89 13.62 -10.61
CA LEU A 308 4.88 13.98 -11.60
C LEU A 308 5.63 12.73 -12.08
N SER A 309 5.36 12.30 -13.32
CA SER A 309 6.17 11.30 -14.01
C SER A 309 7.18 12.00 -14.91
N CYS A 310 8.43 11.54 -14.85
CA CYS A 310 9.57 12.00 -15.62
C CYS A 310 10.16 10.83 -16.42
N ILE A 311 10.28 10.97 -17.73
CA ILE A 311 10.62 9.87 -18.64
C ILE A 311 11.80 10.29 -19.50
N ARG A 312 12.76 9.40 -19.71
CA ARG A 312 13.89 9.63 -20.61
C ARG A 312 13.38 10.00 -22.02
N SER A 313 13.83 11.13 -22.55
CA SER A 313 13.34 11.67 -23.82
C SER A 313 13.61 10.70 -24.98
N SER A 314 14.79 10.06 -25.02
CA SER A 314 15.12 9.07 -26.06
C SER A 314 14.14 7.90 -26.09
N LEU A 315 13.72 7.40 -24.92
CA LEU A 315 12.73 6.34 -24.82
C LEU A 315 11.37 6.80 -25.35
N VAL A 316 10.94 8.02 -25.02
CA VAL A 316 9.66 8.57 -25.52
C VAL A 316 9.69 8.70 -27.05
N HIS A 317 10.80 9.14 -27.63
CA HIS A 317 10.97 9.21 -29.08
C HIS A 317 10.97 7.83 -29.75
N GLU A 318 11.66 6.84 -29.17
CA GLU A 318 11.63 5.45 -29.63
C GLU A 318 10.22 4.84 -29.62
N LEU A 319 9.40 5.26 -28.65
CA LEU A 319 8.02 4.83 -28.50
C LEU A 319 7.03 5.58 -29.41
N GLY A 320 7.48 6.62 -30.13
CA GLY A 320 6.65 7.44 -31.00
C GLY A 320 5.76 8.45 -30.28
N GLY A 321 6.06 8.82 -29.04
CA GLY A 321 5.33 9.84 -28.29
C GLY A 321 3.95 9.39 -27.78
N PHE A 322 3.02 10.33 -27.69
CA PHE A 322 1.63 10.13 -27.22
C PHE A 322 0.75 9.61 -28.37
N ARG A 323 -0.01 8.55 -28.13
CA ARG A 323 -0.90 7.97 -29.15
C ARG A 323 -2.22 8.75 -29.22
N GLU A 324 -2.59 9.17 -30.42
CA GLU A 324 -3.97 9.60 -30.71
C GLU A 324 -4.94 8.43 -30.54
N GLY A 325 -6.16 8.71 -30.07
CA GLY A 325 -7.15 7.70 -29.69
C GLY A 325 -6.97 7.14 -28.28
N CYS A 326 -6.00 7.67 -27.51
CA CYS A 326 -5.80 7.37 -26.08
C CYS A 326 -6.10 8.59 -25.19
N GLU A 327 -6.82 9.58 -25.69
CA GLU A 327 -7.13 10.81 -24.96
C GLU A 327 -7.76 10.49 -23.60
N GLY A 328 -7.41 11.30 -22.58
CA GLY A 328 -7.85 11.11 -21.19
C GLY A 328 -7.13 10.00 -20.43
N SER A 329 -6.32 9.19 -21.11
CA SER A 329 -5.40 8.21 -20.51
C SER A 329 -4.10 8.10 -21.29
N GLN A 330 -3.72 9.17 -21.99
CA GLN A 330 -2.56 9.25 -22.87
C GLN A 330 -1.23 9.12 -22.11
N ASP A 331 -1.21 9.63 -20.88
CA ASP A 331 -0.13 9.49 -19.91
C ASP A 331 0.01 8.04 -19.45
N TYR A 332 -1.10 7.40 -19.07
CA TYR A 332 -1.12 5.99 -18.68
C TYR A 332 -0.67 5.09 -19.83
N ASP A 333 -1.16 5.34 -21.05
CA ASP A 333 -0.71 4.66 -22.26
C ASP A 333 0.80 4.78 -22.49
N LEU A 334 1.34 6.00 -22.39
CA LEU A 334 2.77 6.24 -22.56
C LEU A 334 3.58 5.52 -21.47
N LEU A 335 3.15 5.58 -20.21
CA LEU A 335 3.82 4.92 -19.09
C LEU A 335 3.74 3.39 -19.18
N LEU A 336 2.62 2.82 -19.63
CA LEU A 336 2.48 1.38 -19.90
C LEU A 336 3.48 0.94 -20.98
N ARG A 337 3.66 1.73 -22.05
CA ARG A 337 4.64 1.43 -23.09
C ARG A 337 6.08 1.63 -22.63
N ALA A 338 6.36 2.70 -21.88
CA ALA A 338 7.69 3.01 -21.36
C ALA A 338 8.17 1.97 -20.36
N THR A 339 7.34 1.60 -19.38
CA THR A 339 7.70 0.58 -18.40
C THR A 339 7.80 -0.82 -19.00
N ALA A 340 7.08 -1.12 -20.09
CA ALA A 340 7.26 -2.39 -20.83
C ALA A 340 8.62 -2.49 -21.55
N ARG A 341 9.25 -1.35 -21.86
CA ARG A 341 10.55 -1.26 -22.55
C ARG A 341 11.72 -1.01 -21.61
N SER A 342 11.46 -0.86 -20.32
CA SER A 342 12.47 -0.60 -19.29
C SER A 342 12.69 -1.83 -18.40
N LEU A 343 13.82 -1.83 -17.69
CA LEU A 343 14.10 -2.79 -16.64
C LEU A 343 13.52 -2.30 -15.31
N PRO A 344 13.03 -3.18 -14.42
CA PRO A 344 12.50 -2.77 -13.11
C PRO A 344 13.43 -1.84 -12.31
N ALA A 345 14.74 -2.07 -12.36
CA ALA A 345 15.74 -1.25 -11.65
C ALA A 345 15.87 0.19 -12.18
N ARG A 346 15.41 0.45 -13.41
CA ARG A 346 15.44 1.77 -14.07
C ARG A 346 14.14 2.54 -13.91
N ILE A 347 13.15 1.97 -13.22
CA ILE A 347 11.91 2.63 -12.84
C ILE A 347 12.06 3.05 -11.38
N ARG A 348 12.10 4.35 -11.12
CA ARG A 348 12.54 4.92 -9.85
C ARG A 348 11.41 5.71 -9.18
N HIS A 349 11.31 5.58 -7.86
CA HIS A 349 10.36 6.33 -7.05
C HIS A 349 11.10 7.38 -6.21
N VAL A 350 10.60 8.61 -6.24
CA VAL A 350 11.00 9.68 -5.32
C VAL A 350 9.88 9.87 -4.29
N PRO A 351 10.04 9.36 -3.04
CA PRO A 351 8.98 9.36 -2.03
C PRO A 351 8.83 10.72 -1.34
N HIS A 352 8.58 11.76 -2.15
CA HIS A 352 8.30 13.13 -1.74
C HIS A 352 7.12 13.65 -2.55
N VAL A 353 6.29 14.50 -1.95
CA VAL A 353 5.16 15.11 -2.64
C VAL A 353 5.66 16.23 -3.54
N LEU A 354 5.81 15.94 -4.83
CA LEU A 354 6.38 16.89 -5.80
C LEU A 354 5.35 17.47 -6.77
N TYR A 355 4.12 16.97 -6.71
CA TYR A 355 3.01 17.36 -7.58
C TYR A 355 1.75 17.65 -6.76
N HIS A 356 1.06 18.74 -7.11
CA HIS A 356 -0.17 19.18 -6.46
C HIS A 356 -1.30 19.21 -7.49
N TRP A 357 -2.14 18.19 -7.47
CA TRP A 357 -3.27 18.05 -8.38
C TRP A 357 -4.42 18.96 -7.97
N ARG A 358 -4.86 19.86 -8.85
CA ARG A 358 -5.92 20.79 -8.54
C ARG A 358 -7.29 20.13 -8.68
N SER A 359 -8.02 20.10 -7.57
CA SER A 359 -9.43 19.70 -7.60
C SER A 359 -10.33 20.94 -7.73
N VAL A 360 -10.96 21.14 -8.89
CA VAL A 360 -11.98 22.18 -9.10
C VAL A 360 -13.31 21.53 -9.45
N HIS A 361 -14.36 21.79 -8.66
CA HIS A 361 -15.71 21.28 -8.95
C HIS A 361 -16.31 21.94 -10.21
N GLY A 362 -16.72 21.14 -11.22
CA GLY A 362 -17.50 21.66 -12.35
C GLY A 362 -17.92 20.64 -13.42
N SER A 363 -19.25 20.52 -13.61
CA SER A 363 -19.99 19.91 -14.74
C SER A 363 -20.03 18.37 -14.87
N THR A 364 -20.96 17.78 -14.10
CA THR A 364 -21.28 16.35 -14.01
C THR A 364 -21.60 15.65 -15.35
N ALA A 365 -22.19 16.34 -16.34
CA ALA A 365 -22.55 15.73 -17.64
C ALA A 365 -21.36 15.61 -18.60
N ALA A 366 -20.56 16.69 -18.76
CA ALA A 366 -19.32 16.67 -19.52
C ALA A 366 -18.25 15.80 -18.82
N ALA A 367 -18.22 15.81 -17.48
CA ALA A 367 -17.37 14.93 -16.69
C ALA A 367 -17.73 13.44 -16.88
N THR A 368 -18.99 13.07 -17.09
CA THR A 368 -19.38 11.66 -17.27
C THR A 368 -19.02 11.13 -18.65
N ALA A 369 -19.28 11.90 -19.71
CA ALA A 369 -18.83 11.54 -21.07
C ALA A 369 -17.30 11.55 -21.16
N ASN A 370 -16.65 12.53 -20.53
CA ASN A 370 -15.19 12.60 -20.50
C ASN A 370 -14.54 11.45 -19.73
N LYS A 371 -15.21 10.96 -18.67
CA LYS A 371 -14.76 9.79 -17.92
C LYS A 371 -14.86 8.50 -18.72
N ARG A 372 -15.84 8.34 -19.61
CA ARG A 372 -16.03 7.07 -20.32
C ARG A 372 -14.96 6.82 -21.40
N TYR A 373 -14.65 7.84 -22.23
CA TYR A 373 -13.61 7.66 -23.26
C TYR A 373 -12.24 7.40 -22.64
N ALA A 374 -11.91 8.05 -21.51
CA ALA A 374 -10.66 7.84 -20.79
C ALA A 374 -10.54 6.39 -20.29
N VAL A 375 -11.61 5.84 -19.71
CA VAL A 375 -11.66 4.43 -19.31
C VAL A 375 -11.45 3.50 -20.51
N GLU A 376 -12.10 3.76 -21.64
CA GLU A 376 -11.95 2.94 -22.85
C GLU A 376 -10.52 3.01 -23.43
N ALA A 377 -9.90 4.19 -23.41
CA ALA A 377 -8.50 4.40 -23.78
C ALA A 377 -7.55 3.60 -22.88
N ALA A 378 -7.74 3.65 -21.56
CA ALA A 378 -6.94 2.87 -20.61
C ALA A 378 -7.11 1.35 -20.80
N LEU A 379 -8.35 0.88 -20.98
CA LEU A 379 -8.63 -0.53 -21.28
C LEU A 379 -7.95 -0.97 -22.59
N LYS A 380 -7.95 -0.10 -23.61
CA LYS A 380 -7.23 -0.35 -24.86
C LYS A 380 -5.72 -0.46 -24.62
N ALA A 381 -5.12 0.48 -23.91
CA ALA A 381 -3.69 0.47 -23.60
C ALA A 381 -3.27 -0.79 -22.83
N LEU A 382 -4.08 -1.22 -21.87
CA LEU A 382 -3.86 -2.47 -21.12
C LEU A 382 -3.99 -3.72 -22.00
N ARG A 383 -4.95 -3.77 -22.93
CA ARG A 383 -5.05 -4.88 -23.91
C ARG A 383 -3.84 -4.95 -24.83
N ASP A 384 -3.33 -3.79 -25.26
CA ASP A 384 -2.12 -3.72 -26.08
C ASP A 384 -0.89 -4.23 -25.31
N ARG A 385 -0.80 -3.96 -23.99
CA ARG A 385 0.28 -4.43 -23.10
C ARG A 385 0.18 -5.92 -22.78
N HIS A 386 -1.03 -6.45 -22.60
CA HIS A 386 -1.31 -7.83 -22.16
C HIS A 386 -2.08 -8.62 -23.23
N PRO A 387 -1.47 -8.91 -24.39
CA PRO A 387 -2.13 -9.66 -25.44
C PRO A 387 -2.54 -11.05 -24.93
N GLY A 388 -3.80 -11.43 -25.21
CA GLY A 388 -4.36 -12.72 -24.78
C GLY A 388 -4.95 -12.73 -23.36
N CYS A 389 -4.84 -11.64 -22.60
CA CYS A 389 -5.52 -11.49 -21.32
C CYS A 389 -6.88 -10.80 -21.51
N ALA A 390 -7.85 -11.15 -20.66
CA ALA A 390 -9.11 -10.41 -20.60
C ALA A 390 -8.93 -9.16 -19.73
N VAL A 391 -9.24 -7.98 -20.28
CA VAL A 391 -9.08 -6.70 -19.60
C VAL A 391 -10.44 -6.03 -19.40
N SER A 392 -10.76 -5.68 -18.15
CA SER A 392 -12.02 -5.05 -17.75
C SER A 392 -11.81 -3.94 -16.73
N GLU A 393 -12.86 -3.17 -16.46
CA GLU A 393 -12.90 -2.24 -15.32
C GLU A 393 -12.79 -3.02 -14.00
N GLY A 394 -12.16 -2.38 -13.01
CA GLY A 394 -12.06 -2.85 -11.64
C GLY A 394 -13.26 -2.40 -10.78
N PRO A 395 -13.23 -2.68 -9.47
CA PRO A 395 -14.35 -2.40 -8.57
C PRO A 395 -14.54 -0.91 -8.24
N PHE A 396 -13.54 -0.06 -8.54
CA PHE A 396 -13.60 1.39 -8.30
C PHE A 396 -13.31 2.19 -9.57
N PRO A 397 -13.72 3.48 -9.65
CA PRO A 397 -13.37 4.34 -10.77
C PRO A 397 -11.86 4.33 -11.04
N THR A 398 -11.49 4.35 -12.32
CA THR A 398 -10.08 4.36 -12.79
C THR A 398 -9.22 3.21 -12.26
N THR A 399 -9.85 2.08 -11.90
CA THR A 399 -9.17 0.82 -11.61
C THR A 399 -9.52 -0.21 -12.68
N TYR A 400 -8.66 -1.20 -12.85
CA TYR A 400 -8.73 -2.18 -13.93
C TYR A 400 -8.43 -3.59 -13.43
N ARG A 401 -8.82 -4.58 -14.21
CA ARG A 401 -8.47 -5.99 -14.01
C ARG A 401 -7.84 -6.52 -15.29
N VAL A 402 -6.68 -7.16 -15.13
CA VAL A 402 -6.05 -8.02 -16.15
C VAL A 402 -6.22 -9.47 -15.69
N ALA A 403 -7.11 -10.22 -16.34
CA ALA A 403 -7.33 -11.62 -16.05
C ALA A 403 -6.49 -12.49 -17.01
N HIS A 404 -5.49 -13.17 -16.45
CA HIS A 404 -4.62 -14.08 -17.19
C HIS A 404 -5.35 -15.39 -17.47
N PRO A 405 -5.26 -15.92 -18.71
CA PRO A 405 -5.90 -17.20 -19.03
C PRO A 405 -5.14 -18.36 -18.38
N LEU A 406 -5.87 -19.40 -18.00
CA LEU A 406 -5.27 -20.71 -17.71
C LEU A 406 -4.84 -21.41 -19.01
N PRO A 407 -3.78 -22.22 -18.99
CA PRO A 407 -3.42 -23.05 -20.13
C PRO A 407 -4.51 -24.10 -20.37
N ALA A 408 -4.63 -24.57 -21.63
CA ALA A 408 -5.62 -25.58 -22.02
C ALA A 408 -5.53 -26.87 -21.18
N ARG A 409 -4.34 -27.19 -20.68
CA ARG A 409 -4.10 -28.23 -19.67
C ARG A 409 -3.61 -27.56 -18.39
N PRO A 410 -4.52 -27.26 -17.44
CA PRO A 410 -4.13 -26.65 -16.17
C PRO A 410 -3.21 -27.59 -15.36
N PRO A 411 -2.13 -27.08 -14.73
CA PRO A 411 -1.20 -27.90 -13.96
C PRO A 411 -1.84 -28.52 -12.72
N LEU A 412 -1.35 -29.67 -12.27
CA LEU A 412 -1.81 -30.26 -11.01
C LEU A 412 -1.38 -29.38 -9.83
N VAL A 413 -2.31 -29.07 -8.94
CA VAL A 413 -2.03 -28.43 -7.64
C VAL A 413 -2.13 -29.47 -6.52
N THR A 414 -1.06 -29.69 -5.76
CA THR A 414 -1.17 -30.42 -4.48
C THR A 414 -1.51 -29.43 -3.36
N LEU A 415 -2.72 -29.55 -2.79
CA LEU A 415 -3.14 -28.79 -1.62
C LEU A 415 -2.65 -29.51 -0.35
N ILE A 416 -1.61 -28.96 0.27
CA ILE A 416 -0.96 -29.47 1.47
C ILE A 416 -1.73 -28.93 2.68
N ILE A 417 -2.28 -29.82 3.50
CA ILE A 417 -3.10 -29.48 4.66
C ILE A 417 -2.47 -30.07 5.94
N PRO A 418 -1.61 -29.33 6.65
CA PRO A 418 -1.14 -29.67 7.98
C PRO A 418 -2.32 -29.82 8.95
N THR A 419 -2.43 -30.96 9.62
CA THR A 419 -3.56 -31.26 10.51
C THR A 419 -3.08 -31.86 11.81
N ARG A 420 -3.64 -31.40 12.93
CA ARG A 420 -3.60 -32.10 14.22
C ARG A 420 -4.94 -31.95 14.90
N ASP A 421 -5.66 -33.05 15.04
CA ASP A 421 -7.04 -33.08 15.56
C ASP A 421 -7.96 -32.10 14.78
N GLY A 422 -9.13 -31.77 15.34
CA GLY A 422 -10.03 -30.77 14.78
C GLY A 422 -10.84 -31.30 13.60
N PHE A 423 -11.47 -32.47 13.77
CA PHE A 423 -12.32 -33.10 12.75
C PHE A 423 -13.26 -32.10 12.04
N ALA A 424 -13.98 -31.27 12.81
CA ALA A 424 -14.95 -30.32 12.25
C ALA A 424 -14.31 -29.24 11.37
N LEU A 425 -13.07 -28.84 11.66
CA LEU A 425 -12.31 -27.89 10.84
C LEU A 425 -11.87 -28.56 9.54
N LEU A 426 -11.19 -29.71 9.65
CA LEU A 426 -10.69 -30.45 8.51
C LEU A 426 -11.81 -30.88 7.55
N GLU A 427 -12.90 -31.45 8.08
CA GLU A 427 -14.06 -31.87 7.28
C GLU A 427 -14.63 -30.68 6.53
N ARG A 428 -14.83 -29.54 7.21
CA ARG A 428 -15.34 -28.32 6.57
C ARG A 428 -14.40 -27.82 5.48
N ALA A 429 -13.09 -27.80 5.72
CA ALA A 429 -12.10 -27.37 4.74
C ALA A 429 -12.11 -28.26 3.50
N VAL A 430 -11.89 -29.57 3.66
CA VAL A 430 -11.86 -30.55 2.56
C VAL A 430 -13.17 -30.52 1.79
N ARG A 431 -14.31 -30.59 2.49
CA ARG A 431 -15.63 -30.57 1.86
C ARG A 431 -15.87 -29.27 1.09
N SER A 432 -15.54 -28.10 1.65
CA SER A 432 -15.75 -26.82 0.97
C SER A 432 -14.88 -26.71 -0.29
N ILE A 433 -13.61 -27.11 -0.21
CA ILE A 433 -12.70 -27.11 -1.35
C ILE A 433 -13.22 -28.05 -2.44
N GLN A 434 -13.57 -29.28 -2.07
CA GLN A 434 -14.02 -30.30 -3.02
C GLN A 434 -15.35 -29.95 -3.69
N GLN A 435 -16.30 -29.34 -2.96
CA GLN A 435 -17.65 -29.07 -3.47
C GLN A 435 -17.77 -27.74 -4.20
N GLN A 436 -16.91 -26.76 -3.89
CA GLN A 436 -17.08 -25.39 -4.38
C GLN A 436 -15.98 -24.93 -5.35
N THR A 437 -14.80 -25.54 -5.35
CA THR A 437 -13.70 -25.11 -6.23
C THR A 437 -13.98 -25.50 -7.68
N THR A 438 -13.90 -24.54 -8.61
CA THR A 438 -14.11 -24.78 -10.05
C THR A 438 -12.86 -25.28 -10.77
N TYR A 439 -11.67 -25.01 -10.22
CA TYR A 439 -10.42 -25.47 -10.78
C TYR A 439 -10.37 -27.00 -10.80
N PRO A 440 -10.15 -27.66 -11.95
CA PRO A 440 -10.45 -29.08 -12.09
C PRO A 440 -9.31 -30.02 -11.65
N HIS A 441 -8.08 -29.51 -11.51
CA HIS A 441 -6.88 -30.36 -11.44
C HIS A 441 -6.10 -30.16 -10.13
N PHE A 442 -6.67 -30.61 -9.02
CA PHE A 442 -6.02 -30.57 -7.71
C PHE A 442 -6.12 -31.91 -6.97
N GLU A 443 -5.19 -32.15 -6.04
CA GLU A 443 -5.24 -33.26 -5.08
C GLU A 443 -5.08 -32.74 -3.65
N PHE A 444 -5.62 -33.47 -2.67
CA PHE A 444 -5.39 -33.21 -1.25
C PHE A 444 -4.22 -34.05 -0.73
N LEU A 445 -3.28 -33.41 -0.05
CA LEU A 445 -2.23 -34.05 0.75
C LEU A 445 -2.36 -33.60 2.20
N ILE A 446 -3.00 -34.43 3.02
CA ILE A 446 -3.16 -34.17 4.45
C ILE A 446 -1.91 -34.67 5.17
N VAL A 447 -1.28 -33.80 5.94
CA VAL A 447 -0.10 -34.13 6.76
C VAL A 447 -0.54 -34.20 8.22
N ASP A 448 -0.77 -35.42 8.71
CA ASP A 448 -1.21 -35.68 10.07
C ASP A 448 -0.03 -35.53 11.05
N ASN A 449 -0.11 -34.56 11.95
CA ASN A 449 0.86 -34.32 13.00
C ASN A 449 0.37 -34.84 14.36
N GLN A 450 0.38 -36.16 14.50
CA GLN A 450 0.06 -36.87 15.74
C GLN A 450 -1.37 -36.57 16.24
N SER A 451 -2.37 -36.63 15.36
CA SER A 451 -3.77 -36.55 15.78
C SER A 451 -4.11 -37.71 16.73
N THR A 452 -4.91 -37.40 17.75
CA THR A 452 -5.41 -38.34 18.76
C THR A 452 -6.93 -38.36 18.84
N GLU A 453 -7.61 -37.36 18.28
CA GLU A 453 -9.05 -37.31 18.17
C GLU A 453 -9.56 -38.46 17.29
N PRO A 454 -10.32 -39.44 17.85
CA PRO A 454 -10.74 -40.62 17.10
C PRO A 454 -11.51 -40.29 15.83
N ARG A 455 -12.31 -39.22 15.86
CA ARG A 455 -13.13 -38.81 14.72
C ARG A 455 -12.29 -38.18 13.60
N ALA A 456 -11.23 -37.44 13.94
CA ALA A 456 -10.31 -36.90 12.94
C ALA A 456 -9.53 -38.03 12.25
N LEU A 457 -9.05 -39.00 13.04
CA LEU A 457 -8.35 -40.19 12.53
C LEU A 457 -9.25 -41.01 11.59
N GLN A 458 -10.48 -41.31 12.02
CA GLN A 458 -11.45 -42.04 11.20
C GLN A 458 -11.73 -41.30 9.87
N TYR A 459 -11.93 -39.98 9.91
CA TYR A 459 -12.20 -39.19 8.71
C TYR A 459 -11.02 -39.20 7.73
N MET A 460 -9.78 -39.08 8.23
CA MET A 460 -8.58 -39.17 7.39
C MET A 460 -8.44 -40.56 6.74
N GLU A 461 -8.73 -41.63 7.48
CA GLU A 461 -8.77 -43.00 6.92
C GLU A 461 -9.84 -43.15 5.82
N GLU A 462 -11.03 -42.56 6.02
CA GLU A 462 -12.10 -42.54 5.02
C GLU A 462 -11.71 -41.79 3.75
N LEU A 463 -11.06 -40.64 3.88
CA LEU A 463 -10.53 -39.87 2.74
C LEU A 463 -9.47 -40.65 1.97
N GLN A 464 -8.55 -41.32 2.68
CA GLN A 464 -7.52 -42.15 2.07
C GLN A 464 -8.11 -43.36 1.34
N ARG A 465 -9.03 -44.09 1.99
CA ARG A 465 -9.67 -45.30 1.42
C ARG A 465 -10.52 -44.99 0.19
N SER A 466 -11.17 -43.83 0.17
CA SER A 466 -11.96 -43.37 -0.97
C SER A 466 -11.14 -42.76 -2.10
N GLY A 467 -9.83 -42.56 -1.91
CA GLY A 467 -8.95 -41.91 -2.88
C GLY A 467 -9.15 -40.40 -2.99
N GLN A 468 -9.94 -39.79 -2.10
CA GLN A 468 -10.20 -38.34 -2.09
C GLN A 468 -8.99 -37.54 -1.60
N ALA A 469 -8.19 -38.10 -0.69
CA ALA A 469 -6.95 -37.47 -0.23
C ALA A 469 -5.84 -38.50 -0.04
N ARG A 470 -4.60 -38.07 -0.20
CA ARG A 470 -3.45 -38.77 0.39
C ARG A 470 -3.27 -38.27 1.82
N VAL A 471 -3.09 -39.19 2.76
CA VAL A 471 -2.74 -38.86 4.14
C VAL A 471 -1.35 -39.42 4.43
N ILE A 472 -0.47 -38.57 4.94
CA ILE A 472 0.88 -38.95 5.37
C ILE A 472 1.07 -38.54 6.83
N ARG A 473 1.82 -39.35 7.59
CA ARG A 473 2.09 -39.09 8.99
C ARG A 473 3.39 -38.30 9.16
N TYR A 474 3.37 -37.32 10.05
CA TYR A 474 4.51 -36.55 10.50
C TYR A 474 4.65 -36.68 12.02
N ASP A 475 5.38 -37.72 12.44
CA ASP A 475 5.53 -38.14 13.83
C ASP A 475 6.67 -37.38 14.55
N ALA A 476 6.56 -36.04 14.59
CA ALA A 476 7.51 -35.17 15.30
C ALA A 476 6.79 -34.01 16.00
N PRO A 477 7.43 -33.31 16.97
CA PRO A 477 6.83 -32.16 17.64
C PRO A 477 6.34 -31.11 16.63
N PHE A 478 5.27 -30.38 17.00
CA PHE A 478 4.66 -29.41 16.11
C PHE A 478 5.68 -28.35 15.66
N ASN A 479 5.85 -28.26 14.35
CA ASN A 479 6.68 -27.28 13.67
C ASN A 479 6.02 -27.02 12.32
N PHE A 480 5.33 -25.88 12.20
CA PHE A 480 4.55 -25.55 11.01
C PHE A 480 5.43 -25.54 9.76
N SER A 481 6.63 -24.97 9.88
CA SER A 481 7.62 -24.93 8.80
C SER A 481 8.04 -26.34 8.35
N ALA A 482 8.40 -27.21 9.29
CA ALA A 482 8.85 -28.56 8.97
C ALA A 482 7.73 -29.43 8.35
N ILE A 483 6.50 -29.30 8.86
CA ILE A 483 5.33 -30.05 8.35
C ILE A 483 5.04 -29.65 6.90
N ASN A 484 5.05 -28.36 6.60
CA ASN A 484 4.85 -27.87 5.23
C ASN A 484 6.02 -28.27 4.30
N ASN A 485 7.27 -28.17 4.76
CA ASN A 485 8.43 -28.65 4.01
C ASN A 485 8.30 -30.15 3.68
N PHE A 486 7.86 -30.96 4.64
CA PHE A 486 7.63 -32.40 4.45
C PHE A 486 6.52 -32.65 3.42
N GLY A 487 5.38 -31.94 3.54
CA GLY A 487 4.31 -32.02 2.56
C GLY A 487 4.74 -31.59 1.15
N ALA A 488 5.55 -30.54 1.02
CA ALA A 488 6.03 -30.04 -0.26
C ALA A 488 6.93 -31.05 -0.99
N ARG A 489 7.77 -31.80 -0.25
CA ARG A 489 8.58 -32.89 -0.81
C ARG A 489 7.70 -34.00 -1.40
N GLU A 490 6.62 -34.35 -0.70
CA GLU A 490 5.68 -35.43 -1.05
C GLU A 490 4.63 -35.04 -2.10
N ALA A 491 4.54 -33.75 -2.44
CA ALA A 491 3.61 -33.22 -3.42
C ALA A 491 3.88 -33.74 -4.84
N ARG A 492 2.82 -34.07 -5.60
CA ARG A 492 2.92 -34.51 -7.00
C ARG A 492 2.65 -33.38 -7.99
N GLY A 493 2.00 -32.31 -7.55
CA GLY A 493 1.67 -31.17 -8.37
C GLY A 493 2.91 -30.41 -8.83
N GLU A 494 2.81 -29.85 -10.03
CA GLU A 494 3.74 -28.82 -10.51
C GLU A 494 3.60 -27.55 -9.66
N LEU A 495 2.41 -27.34 -9.11
CA LEU A 495 2.10 -26.31 -8.13
C LEU A 495 1.83 -26.93 -6.75
N VAL A 496 2.24 -26.23 -5.71
CA VAL A 496 1.91 -26.53 -4.32
C VAL A 496 1.02 -25.42 -3.78
N GLY A 497 -0.04 -25.81 -3.05
CA GLY A 497 -0.88 -24.91 -2.28
C GLY A 497 -0.71 -25.22 -0.80
N LEU A 498 -0.15 -24.29 -0.04
CA LEU A 498 -0.13 -24.36 1.42
C LEU A 498 -1.49 -23.90 1.92
N VAL A 499 -2.26 -24.76 2.58
CA VAL A 499 -3.63 -24.46 3.00
C VAL A 499 -3.85 -24.94 4.43
N ASN A 500 -4.24 -24.03 5.32
CA ASN A 500 -4.59 -24.43 6.69
C ASN A 500 -5.88 -25.26 6.71
N ASN A 501 -6.00 -26.14 7.72
CA ASN A 501 -7.15 -27.04 7.89
C ASN A 501 -8.45 -26.33 8.33
N ASP A 502 -8.42 -25.01 8.57
CA ASP A 502 -9.54 -24.19 9.01
C ASP A 502 -9.94 -23.10 7.98
N ILE A 503 -9.51 -23.29 6.73
CA ILE A 503 -9.96 -22.52 5.58
C ILE A 503 -11.35 -22.99 5.11
N GLN A 504 -12.15 -22.08 4.59
CA GLN A 504 -13.42 -22.39 3.94
C GLN A 504 -13.55 -21.61 2.63
N VAL A 505 -13.87 -22.33 1.55
CA VAL A 505 -14.16 -21.73 0.24
C VAL A 505 -15.45 -20.93 0.28
N ILE A 506 -15.42 -19.74 -0.32
CA ILE A 506 -16.58 -18.87 -0.55
C ILE A 506 -16.60 -18.25 -1.95
N ASP A 507 -15.45 -18.17 -2.62
CA ASP A 507 -15.36 -17.87 -4.04
C ASP A 507 -14.96 -19.16 -4.80
N PRO A 508 -15.83 -19.70 -5.69
CA PRO A 508 -15.54 -20.90 -6.45
C PRO A 508 -14.28 -20.84 -7.32
N ASP A 509 -13.92 -19.64 -7.81
CA ASP A 509 -12.83 -19.45 -8.77
C ASP A 509 -11.48 -19.15 -8.09
N TRP A 510 -11.41 -19.22 -6.76
CA TRP A 510 -10.23 -18.85 -5.97
C TRP A 510 -8.94 -19.52 -6.48
N LEU A 511 -8.97 -20.84 -6.72
CA LEU A 511 -7.79 -21.59 -7.13
C LEU A 511 -7.43 -21.29 -8.59
N SER A 512 -8.43 -21.11 -9.46
CA SER A 512 -8.21 -20.70 -10.86
C SER A 512 -7.53 -19.33 -10.94
N GLU A 513 -7.99 -18.36 -10.15
CA GLU A 513 -7.37 -17.03 -10.05
C GLU A 513 -5.92 -17.14 -9.56
N MET A 514 -5.68 -17.87 -8.46
CA MET A 514 -4.32 -18.02 -7.91
C MET A 514 -3.37 -18.75 -8.86
N VAL A 515 -3.83 -19.82 -9.51
CA VAL A 515 -3.03 -20.58 -10.47
C VAL A 515 -2.67 -19.72 -11.68
N SER A 516 -3.60 -18.91 -12.19
CA SER A 516 -3.34 -18.03 -13.34
C SER A 516 -2.17 -17.06 -13.11
N HIS A 517 -1.97 -16.65 -11.85
CA HIS A 517 -0.82 -15.87 -11.44
C HIS A 517 0.40 -16.74 -11.11
N ALA A 518 0.22 -17.89 -10.45
CA ALA A 518 1.33 -18.74 -10.00
C ALA A 518 2.11 -19.38 -11.16
N ILE A 519 1.51 -19.50 -12.35
CA ILE A 519 2.21 -19.98 -13.55
C ILE A 519 3.04 -18.91 -14.26
N ARG A 520 2.89 -17.62 -13.88
CA ARG A 520 3.68 -16.53 -14.47
C ARG A 520 5.14 -16.63 -14.01
N PRO A 521 6.14 -16.68 -14.92
CA PRO A 521 7.54 -16.92 -14.57
C PRO A 521 8.10 -15.96 -13.53
N GLU A 522 7.69 -14.69 -13.57
CA GLU A 522 8.13 -13.64 -12.66
C GLU A 522 7.53 -13.72 -11.25
N ILE A 523 6.44 -14.47 -11.05
CA ILE A 523 5.72 -14.56 -9.77
C ILE A 523 6.21 -15.79 -9.00
N GLY A 524 6.61 -15.61 -7.75
CA GLY A 524 7.15 -16.68 -6.91
C GLY A 524 6.17 -17.24 -5.89
N ALA A 525 5.25 -16.41 -5.38
CA ALA A 525 4.15 -16.87 -4.52
C ALA A 525 2.90 -16.02 -4.72
N VAL A 526 1.73 -16.65 -4.61
CA VAL A 526 0.43 -16.01 -4.72
C VAL A 526 -0.36 -16.20 -3.43
N GLY A 527 -0.66 -15.10 -2.75
CA GLY A 527 -1.56 -15.08 -1.60
C GLY A 527 -2.96 -14.65 -2.00
N CYS A 528 -3.97 -15.21 -1.33
CA CYS A 528 -5.37 -14.85 -1.53
C CYS A 528 -5.81 -13.76 -0.54
N LYS A 529 -7.06 -13.31 -0.65
CA LYS A 529 -7.73 -12.54 0.40
C LYS A 529 -8.35 -13.48 1.42
N LEU A 530 -8.01 -13.29 2.69
CA LEU A 530 -8.64 -14.03 3.79
C LEU A 530 -9.54 -13.11 4.58
N LEU A 531 -10.73 -13.63 4.87
CA LEU A 531 -11.72 -12.97 5.71
C LEU A 531 -11.90 -13.71 7.02
N TYR A 532 -12.21 -12.95 8.06
CA TYR A 532 -12.82 -13.47 9.27
C TYR A 532 -14.28 -13.88 8.99
N PRO A 533 -14.88 -14.78 9.81
CA PRO A 533 -16.28 -15.15 9.67
C PRO A 533 -17.29 -14.00 9.81
N ASP A 534 -16.86 -12.82 10.29
CA ASP A 534 -17.67 -11.62 10.43
C ASP A 534 -17.58 -10.67 9.22
N ASP A 535 -17.09 -11.17 8.08
CA ASP A 535 -16.92 -10.42 6.83
C ASP A 535 -15.94 -9.25 6.90
N THR A 536 -15.00 -9.31 7.84
CA THR A 536 -13.87 -8.37 7.88
C THR A 536 -12.60 -8.98 7.32
N ILE A 537 -11.73 -8.16 6.73
CA ILE A 537 -10.45 -8.56 6.17
C ILE A 537 -9.54 -9.06 7.29
N GLN A 538 -8.99 -10.26 7.13
CA GLN A 538 -7.92 -10.80 7.96
C GLN A 538 -6.56 -10.69 7.25
N HIS A 539 -6.53 -10.94 5.94
CA HIS A 539 -5.34 -10.84 5.13
C HIS A 539 -5.65 -10.20 3.78
N ALA A 540 -4.94 -9.11 3.50
CA ALA A 540 -4.84 -8.49 2.18
C ALA A 540 -3.35 -8.17 1.90
N GLY A 541 -2.48 -9.10 2.29
CA GLY A 541 -1.03 -8.98 2.27
C GLY A 541 -0.36 -8.54 3.57
N VAL A 542 0.96 -8.66 3.59
CA VAL A 542 1.84 -8.32 4.72
C VAL A 542 2.87 -7.28 4.30
N ILE A 543 3.04 -6.26 5.15
CA ILE A 543 4.08 -5.23 5.03
C ILE A 543 5.19 -5.50 6.05
N LEU A 544 6.45 -5.47 5.60
CA LEU A 544 7.64 -5.61 6.42
C LEU A 544 7.83 -4.41 7.35
N GLY A 545 8.41 -4.65 8.52
CA GLY A 545 8.68 -3.64 9.54
C GLY A 545 7.44 -3.18 10.30
N LEU A 546 6.23 -3.49 9.82
CA LEU A 546 4.98 -3.19 10.52
C LEU A 546 4.98 -3.89 11.88
N PHE A 547 4.84 -3.11 12.95
CA PHE A 547 5.01 -3.56 14.34
C PHE A 547 6.32 -4.31 14.62
N GLY A 548 7.38 -4.02 13.86
CA GLY A 548 8.76 -4.44 14.12
C GLY A 548 9.31 -5.56 13.23
N VAL A 549 8.46 -6.39 12.61
CA VAL A 549 8.91 -7.46 11.69
C VAL A 549 8.04 -7.49 10.45
N GLY A 550 6.73 -7.67 10.63
CA GLY A 550 5.77 -7.58 9.55
C GLY A 550 4.35 -7.79 10.06
N GLY A 551 3.37 -7.23 9.35
CA GLY A 551 1.98 -7.32 9.76
C GLY A 551 0.99 -7.17 8.60
N HIS A 552 -0.22 -7.67 8.83
CA HIS A 552 -1.30 -7.70 7.85
C HIS A 552 -1.95 -6.32 7.71
N VAL A 553 -1.83 -5.70 6.54
CA VAL A 553 -2.52 -4.43 6.27
C VAL A 553 -3.99 -4.64 5.98
N PHE A 554 -4.80 -3.59 6.19
CA PHE A 554 -6.26 -3.57 6.00
C PHE A 554 -7.04 -4.52 6.91
N LYS A 555 -6.39 -5.13 7.90
CA LYS A 555 -7.03 -6.00 8.89
C LYS A 555 -8.20 -5.27 9.57
N GLN A 556 -9.31 -6.00 9.76
CA GLN A 556 -10.59 -5.54 10.31
C GLN A 556 -11.38 -4.53 9.46
N LEU A 557 -10.89 -4.15 8.27
CA LEU A 557 -11.75 -3.43 7.33
C LEU A 557 -12.88 -4.34 6.83
N PRO A 558 -14.07 -3.81 6.51
CA PRO A 558 -15.11 -4.59 5.84
C PRO A 558 -14.60 -5.24 4.55
N ARG A 559 -15.14 -6.41 4.20
CA ARG A 559 -14.82 -7.18 2.99
C ARG A 559 -14.61 -6.29 1.76
N ASP A 560 -15.55 -5.40 1.44
CA ASP A 560 -15.52 -4.60 0.20
C ASP A 560 -14.91 -3.20 0.38
N ALA A 561 -14.30 -2.92 1.54
CA ALA A 561 -13.66 -1.63 1.76
C ALA A 561 -12.50 -1.41 0.78
N PRO A 562 -12.38 -0.23 0.15
CA PRO A 562 -11.28 0.05 -0.77
C PRO A 562 -9.91 -0.03 -0.09
N GLY A 563 -9.84 0.31 1.20
CA GLY A 563 -8.56 0.55 1.87
C GLY A 563 -7.85 1.78 1.30
N TYR A 564 -6.54 1.84 1.49
CA TYR A 564 -5.71 2.95 1.02
C TYR A 564 -5.63 2.94 -0.51
N PHE A 565 -6.19 3.96 -1.18
CA PHE A 565 -6.23 4.07 -2.65
C PHE A 565 -6.64 2.76 -3.34
N ALA A 566 -7.75 2.17 -2.90
CA ALA A 566 -8.33 0.91 -3.41
C ALA A 566 -7.44 -0.35 -3.26
N ARG A 567 -6.23 -0.24 -2.70
CA ARG A 567 -5.27 -1.35 -2.63
C ARG A 567 -5.78 -2.59 -1.89
N ALA A 568 -6.81 -2.53 -1.04
CA ALA A 568 -7.35 -3.75 -0.44
C ALA A 568 -8.05 -4.67 -1.47
N GLN A 569 -8.44 -4.12 -2.63
CA GLN A 569 -9.23 -4.79 -3.67
C GLN A 569 -8.50 -4.92 -5.01
N LEU A 570 -7.25 -4.45 -5.12
CA LEU A 570 -6.47 -4.48 -6.36
C LEU A 570 -5.35 -5.51 -6.31
N THR A 571 -5.17 -6.23 -7.42
CA THR A 571 -4.04 -7.14 -7.61
C THR A 571 -2.75 -6.33 -7.53
N GLN A 572 -1.81 -6.77 -6.70
CA GLN A 572 -0.56 -6.05 -6.51
C GLN A 572 0.55 -6.96 -6.01
N ASN A 573 1.79 -6.52 -6.19
CA ASN A 573 2.92 -7.16 -5.54
C ASN A 573 3.04 -6.68 -4.10
N LEU A 574 3.30 -7.60 -3.17
CA LEU A 574 3.53 -7.30 -1.76
C LEU A 574 4.80 -8.01 -1.32
N SER A 575 5.42 -7.54 -0.25
CA SER A 575 6.65 -8.16 0.22
C SER A 575 6.41 -9.56 0.79
N ALA A 576 5.25 -9.78 1.43
CA ALA A 576 4.85 -11.10 1.89
C ALA A 576 3.34 -11.36 1.82
N CYS A 577 2.99 -12.63 1.70
CA CYS A 577 1.64 -13.18 1.82
C CYS A 577 1.64 -14.28 2.87
N THR A 578 0.50 -14.52 3.52
CA THR A 578 0.46 -15.52 4.60
C THR A 578 0.37 -16.94 4.08
N ALA A 579 1.00 -17.88 4.77
CA ALA A 579 0.94 -19.31 4.47
C ALA A 579 -0.37 -19.99 4.89
N ALA A 580 -1.37 -19.24 5.40
CA ALA A 580 -2.70 -19.81 5.65
C ALA A 580 -3.41 -20.24 4.35
N CYS A 581 -3.14 -19.54 3.24
CA CYS A 581 -3.45 -19.99 1.89
C CYS A 581 -2.46 -19.33 0.89
N LEU A 582 -1.52 -20.12 0.37
CA LEU A 582 -0.46 -19.65 -0.53
C LEU A 582 -0.24 -20.66 -1.66
N VAL A 583 -0.29 -20.22 -2.92
CA VAL A 583 -0.07 -21.08 -4.10
C VAL A 583 1.18 -20.64 -4.85
N LEU A 584 2.01 -21.61 -5.23
CA LEU A 584 3.26 -21.37 -5.96
C LEU A 584 3.74 -22.60 -6.74
N ARG A 585 4.71 -22.39 -7.63
CA ARG A 585 5.42 -23.49 -8.30
C ARG A 585 6.24 -24.28 -7.28
N LYS A 586 6.16 -25.61 -7.36
CA LYS A 586 6.99 -26.50 -6.55
C LYS A 586 8.48 -26.22 -6.75
N SER A 587 8.90 -25.95 -7.99
CA SER A 587 10.28 -25.62 -8.31
C SER A 587 10.80 -24.37 -7.59
N VAL A 588 9.97 -23.34 -7.42
CA VAL A 588 10.34 -22.13 -6.66
C VAL A 588 10.45 -22.42 -5.17
N TYR A 589 9.53 -23.25 -4.63
CA TYR A 589 9.59 -23.69 -3.24
C TYR A 589 10.92 -24.40 -2.94
N GLU A 590 11.34 -25.30 -3.84
CA GLU A 590 12.60 -26.05 -3.74
C GLU A 590 13.83 -25.15 -3.94
N GLU A 591 13.81 -24.26 -4.92
CA GLU A 591 14.90 -23.33 -5.23
C GLU A 591 15.30 -22.47 -4.05
N VAL A 592 14.31 -21.95 -3.30
CA VAL A 592 14.56 -21.06 -2.15
C VAL A 592 14.74 -21.81 -0.83
N GLY A 593 14.72 -23.16 -0.87
CA GLY A 593 14.94 -24.02 0.28
C GLY A 593 13.77 -24.14 1.27
N GLY A 594 12.54 -23.88 0.82
CA GLY A 594 11.33 -24.02 1.66
C GLY A 594 11.30 -23.10 2.88
N PHE A 595 10.55 -23.45 3.92
CA PHE A 595 10.50 -22.72 5.19
C PHE A 595 11.74 -22.98 6.07
N ASP A 596 12.10 -22.00 6.89
CA ASP A 596 13.16 -22.11 7.91
C ASP A 596 12.65 -22.87 9.13
N GLU A 597 12.76 -24.20 9.10
CA GLU A 597 12.23 -25.08 10.15
C GLU A 597 13.06 -25.08 11.44
N GLU A 598 14.27 -24.53 11.42
CA GLU A 598 15.15 -24.46 12.59
C GLU A 598 14.80 -23.25 13.46
N ASN A 599 14.72 -22.07 12.84
CA ASN A 599 14.66 -20.79 13.53
C ASN A 599 13.24 -20.18 13.55
N LEU A 600 12.38 -20.54 12.58
CA LEU A 600 11.04 -19.97 12.43
C LEU A 600 10.00 -21.08 12.40
N ARG A 601 9.73 -21.68 13.56
CA ARG A 601 8.88 -22.87 13.65
C ARG A 601 7.40 -22.56 13.51
N ILE A 602 6.97 -21.36 13.93
CA ILE A 602 5.55 -20.99 14.00
C ILE A 602 5.31 -19.55 13.51
N GLY A 603 6.05 -18.58 14.02
CA GLY A 603 5.92 -17.17 13.63
C GLY A 603 6.81 -16.80 12.46
N PHE A 604 6.36 -15.87 11.62
CA PHE A 604 7.12 -15.22 10.54
C PHE A 604 7.76 -16.14 9.48
N ASN A 605 7.46 -17.44 9.47
CA ASN A 605 7.96 -18.37 8.45
C ASN A 605 7.53 -17.98 7.04
N ASP A 606 6.29 -17.52 6.89
CA ASP A 606 5.72 -17.03 5.64
C ASP A 606 6.38 -15.73 5.17
N VAL A 607 6.67 -14.82 6.10
CA VAL A 607 7.43 -13.59 5.83
C VAL A 607 8.84 -13.92 5.36
N ASP A 608 9.60 -14.74 6.10
CA ASP A 608 10.95 -15.17 5.69
C ASP A 608 10.94 -15.85 4.32
N PHE A 609 9.97 -16.73 4.08
CA PHE A 609 9.83 -17.44 2.82
C PHE A 609 9.58 -16.50 1.64
N CYS A 610 8.62 -15.58 1.77
CA CYS A 610 8.35 -14.57 0.76
C CYS A 610 9.57 -13.68 0.51
N MET A 611 10.36 -13.36 1.54
CA MET A 611 11.60 -12.61 1.39
C MET A 611 12.70 -13.41 0.67
N LYS A 612 12.82 -14.73 0.91
CA LYS A 612 13.73 -15.60 0.13
C LYS A 612 13.32 -15.67 -1.33
N ILE A 613 12.02 -15.78 -1.61
CA ILE A 613 11.46 -15.71 -2.97
C ILE A 613 11.81 -14.38 -3.65
N ALA A 614 11.62 -13.26 -2.96
CA ALA A 614 11.98 -11.95 -3.49
C ALA A 614 13.49 -11.83 -3.77
N LYS A 615 14.33 -12.35 -2.88
CA LYS A 615 15.80 -12.37 -3.05
C LYS A 615 16.25 -13.21 -4.24
N ALA A 616 15.50 -14.25 -4.61
CA ALA A 616 15.74 -15.05 -5.81
C ALA A 616 15.29 -14.34 -7.13
N GLY A 617 14.70 -13.14 -7.04
CA GLY A 617 14.31 -12.34 -8.20
C GLY A 617 12.85 -12.48 -8.61
N TYR A 618 12.04 -13.21 -7.84
CA TYR A 618 10.61 -13.33 -8.06
C TYR A 618 9.81 -12.24 -7.33
N ARG A 619 8.55 -12.03 -7.73
CA ARG A 619 7.60 -11.19 -7.00
C ARG A 619 6.57 -12.04 -6.26
N ASN A 620 6.23 -11.63 -5.04
CA ASN A 620 5.04 -12.18 -4.36
C ASN A 620 3.82 -11.34 -4.76
N LEU A 621 2.69 -11.99 -5.00
CA LEU A 621 1.48 -11.37 -5.52
C LEU A 621 0.29 -11.62 -4.60
N TYR A 622 -0.48 -10.57 -4.34
CA TYR A 622 -1.77 -10.65 -3.67
C TYR A 622 -2.89 -10.65 -4.72
N ALA A 623 -3.70 -11.70 -4.70
CA ALA A 623 -4.86 -11.90 -5.56
C ALA A 623 -6.16 -11.62 -4.77
N PRO A 624 -6.71 -10.38 -4.83
CA PRO A 624 -7.87 -9.97 -4.02
C PRO A 624 -9.18 -10.68 -4.39
N ARG A 625 -9.22 -11.32 -5.57
CA ARG A 625 -10.40 -12.05 -6.07
C ARG A 625 -10.42 -13.53 -5.66
N ALA A 626 -9.29 -14.08 -5.21
CA ALA A 626 -9.31 -15.34 -4.51
C ALA A 626 -9.71 -15.07 -3.06
N VAL A 627 -10.97 -15.32 -2.72
CA VAL A 627 -11.52 -14.98 -1.39
C VAL A 627 -11.93 -16.24 -0.64
N LEU A 628 -11.40 -16.39 0.58
CA LEU A 628 -11.66 -17.51 1.46
C LEU A 628 -11.96 -17.00 2.88
N TYR A 629 -12.74 -17.75 3.65
CA TYR A 629 -12.77 -17.57 5.11
C TYR A 629 -11.62 -18.34 5.75
N HIS A 630 -11.03 -17.76 6.79
CA HIS A 630 -10.08 -18.44 7.65
C HIS A 630 -10.56 -18.32 9.10
N HIS A 631 -10.94 -19.45 9.69
CA HIS A 631 -11.57 -19.51 11.02
C HIS A 631 -10.54 -19.48 12.17
N GLU A 632 -9.55 -18.59 12.06
CA GLU A 632 -8.34 -18.45 12.87
C GLU A 632 -8.57 -18.65 14.39
N SER A 633 -7.56 -19.19 15.07
CA SER A 633 -7.53 -19.47 16.52
C SER A 633 -8.43 -20.63 16.99
N ALA A 634 -9.10 -21.36 16.09
CA ALA A 634 -9.85 -22.56 16.46
C ALA A 634 -8.96 -23.75 16.89
N SER A 635 -7.72 -23.84 16.37
CA SER A 635 -6.77 -24.92 16.68
C SER A 635 -5.53 -24.48 17.48
N ARG A 636 -5.05 -23.23 17.30
CA ARG A 636 -3.75 -22.75 17.86
C ARG A 636 -3.84 -22.08 19.25
N GLY A 637 -4.97 -21.44 19.58
CA GLY A 637 -5.08 -20.58 20.77
C GLY A 637 -4.18 -19.31 20.72
N TYR A 638 -4.27 -18.46 21.74
CA TYR A 638 -3.48 -17.21 21.83
C TYR A 638 -2.02 -17.47 22.28
N GLU A 639 -1.14 -16.46 22.17
CA GLU A 639 0.21 -16.49 22.75
C GLU A 639 0.19 -16.17 24.25
N ASP A 640 -0.43 -17.06 25.00
CA ASP A 640 -0.84 -16.86 26.38
C ASP A 640 0.08 -17.52 27.43
N THR A 641 1.01 -18.38 27.01
CA THR A 641 1.99 -19.02 27.91
C THR A 641 3.38 -18.38 27.81
N PRO A 642 4.17 -18.38 28.90
CA PRO A 642 5.55 -17.86 28.89
C PRO A 642 6.43 -18.49 27.81
N GLU A 643 6.27 -19.80 27.57
CA GLU A 643 7.05 -20.54 26.57
C GLU A 643 6.70 -20.10 25.15
N LYS A 644 5.41 -19.85 24.86
CA LYS A 644 4.96 -19.34 23.55
C LYS A 644 5.49 -17.92 23.31
N GLN A 645 5.46 -17.07 24.34
CA GLN A 645 5.98 -15.70 24.28
C GLN A 645 7.50 -15.67 24.08
N GLU A 646 8.23 -16.55 24.77
CA GLU A 646 9.68 -16.65 24.64
C GLU A 646 10.10 -17.17 23.26
N ARG A 647 9.40 -18.18 22.73
CA ARG A 647 9.58 -18.63 21.33
C ARG A 647 9.34 -17.48 20.36
N PHE A 648 8.20 -16.80 20.45
CA PHE A 648 7.85 -15.70 19.56
C PHE A 648 8.91 -14.58 19.61
N ARG A 649 9.39 -14.23 20.82
CA ARG A 649 10.49 -13.27 21.00
C ARG A 649 11.77 -13.72 20.29
N THR A 650 12.11 -15.00 20.36
CA THR A 650 13.29 -15.55 19.66
C THR A 650 13.13 -15.48 18.14
N GLU A 651 11.96 -15.82 17.61
CA GLU A 651 11.64 -15.73 16.17
C GLU A 651 11.70 -14.26 15.67
N VAL A 652 11.22 -13.30 16.48
CA VAL A 652 11.34 -11.86 16.19
C VAL A 652 12.80 -11.42 16.11
N GLU A 653 13.62 -11.78 17.11
CA GLU A 653 15.03 -11.38 17.13
C GLU A 653 15.82 -12.03 15.98
N TYR A 654 15.49 -13.28 15.62
CA TYR A 654 16.06 -13.93 14.44
C TYR A 654 15.71 -13.17 13.14
N MET A 655 14.46 -12.79 12.93
CA MET A 655 14.06 -12.02 11.75
C MET A 655 14.81 -10.69 11.65
N LYS A 656 14.91 -9.96 12.77
CA LYS A 656 15.68 -8.71 12.83
C LYS A 656 17.16 -8.93 12.55
N GLN A 657 17.75 -10.00 13.06
CA GLN A 657 19.16 -10.32 12.82
C GLN A 657 19.41 -10.71 11.36
N LYS A 658 18.55 -11.56 10.78
CA LYS A 658 18.70 -12.09 9.42
C LYS A 658 18.45 -11.05 8.34
N TRP A 659 17.34 -10.30 8.46
CA TRP A 659 16.88 -9.38 7.42
C TRP A 659 17.23 -7.92 7.70
N GLY A 660 17.46 -7.54 8.97
CA GLY A 660 17.97 -6.23 9.36
C GLY A 660 17.24 -5.08 8.69
N GLY A 661 18.00 -4.18 8.05
CA GLY A 661 17.48 -3.00 7.37
C GLY A 661 16.53 -3.26 6.19
N ALA A 662 16.43 -4.50 5.69
CA ALA A 662 15.42 -4.86 4.70
C ALA A 662 14.00 -4.82 5.27
N LEU A 663 13.83 -5.10 6.57
CA LEU A 663 12.52 -4.99 7.23
C LEU A 663 12.04 -3.55 7.33
N GLU A 664 12.95 -2.58 7.37
CA GLU A 664 12.61 -1.16 7.47
C GLU A 664 12.27 -0.53 6.11
N ARG A 665 12.54 -1.24 5.01
CA ARG A 665 12.40 -0.76 3.63
C ARG A 665 11.59 -1.76 2.80
N ASP A 666 10.29 -1.78 3.06
CA ASP A 666 9.35 -2.55 2.24
C ASP A 666 9.08 -1.82 0.91
N PRO A 667 9.41 -2.39 -0.26
CA PRO A 667 9.16 -1.75 -1.55
C PRO A 667 7.66 -1.52 -1.84
N ALA A 668 6.77 -2.30 -1.22
CA ALA A 668 5.31 -2.13 -1.36
C ALA A 668 4.72 -1.09 -0.38
N TYR A 669 5.55 -0.40 0.41
CA TYR A 669 5.11 0.54 1.45
C TYR A 669 5.91 1.83 1.46
N SER A 670 5.23 2.97 1.29
CA SER A 670 5.91 4.27 1.30
C SER A 670 6.59 4.54 2.66
N PRO A 671 7.80 5.13 2.67
CA PRO A 671 8.42 5.62 3.90
C PRO A 671 7.65 6.76 4.57
N ASN A 672 6.70 7.39 3.88
CA ASN A 672 5.81 8.41 4.44
C ASN A 672 4.59 7.81 5.17
N LEU A 673 4.47 6.48 5.22
CA LEU A 673 3.42 5.74 5.92
C LEU A 673 3.94 5.09 7.20
N SER A 674 3.07 5.08 8.22
CA SER A 674 3.36 4.62 9.58
C SER A 674 3.56 3.11 9.64
N LEU A 675 4.62 2.66 10.32
CA LEU A 675 4.83 1.25 10.67
C LEU A 675 4.08 0.83 11.95
N GLU A 676 3.28 1.73 12.54
CA GLU A 676 2.47 1.48 13.73
C GLU A 676 0.95 1.43 13.39
N SER A 677 0.56 1.41 12.11
CA SER A 677 -0.85 1.47 11.67
C SER A 677 -1.20 0.39 10.65
N LEU A 678 -2.37 -0.23 10.83
CA LEU A 678 -2.90 -1.27 9.93
C LEU A 678 -3.58 -0.70 8.68
N GLN A 679 -3.96 0.58 8.69
CA GLN A 679 -4.73 1.23 7.61
C GLN A 679 -3.91 2.18 6.73
N MET A 680 -2.56 2.08 6.76
CA MET A 680 -1.67 2.94 5.97
C MET A 680 -1.84 4.44 6.30
N GLU A 681 -1.80 4.79 7.58
CA GLU A 681 -1.82 6.18 8.02
C GLU A 681 -0.47 6.88 7.83
N ILE A 682 -0.47 8.21 7.79
CA ILE A 682 0.72 9.05 7.61
C ILE A 682 1.72 8.82 8.77
N ALA A 683 3.00 8.64 8.45
CA ALA A 683 4.07 8.56 9.43
C ALA A 683 4.40 9.93 10.03
N TRP A 684 4.69 9.95 11.34
CA TRP A 684 5.17 11.13 12.05
C TRP A 684 6.34 10.76 12.98
N PRO A 685 7.59 11.17 12.67
CA PRO A 685 8.02 11.80 11.42
C PRO A 685 7.97 10.84 10.23
N PRO A 686 7.96 11.34 8.98
CA PRO A 686 8.20 10.50 7.80
C PRO A 686 9.59 9.86 7.86
N ARG A 687 9.71 8.66 7.29
CA ARG A 687 10.98 7.92 7.20
C ARG A 687 11.76 8.26 5.94
N ALA A 688 11.17 9.01 5.01
CA ALA A 688 11.81 9.43 3.77
C ALA A 688 12.93 10.44 4.09
N PRO A 689 14.17 10.21 3.63
CA PRO A 689 15.25 11.16 3.88
C PRO A 689 15.05 12.45 3.08
N LYS A 690 15.37 13.59 3.70
CA LYS A 690 15.55 14.86 2.98
C LYS A 690 16.93 14.85 2.32
N ARG A 691 16.98 14.65 1.00
CA ARG A 691 18.25 14.43 0.26
C ARG A 691 19.21 15.62 0.30
N TRP A 692 18.71 16.81 0.60
CA TRP A 692 19.53 18.00 0.79
C TRP A 692 20.15 18.13 2.18
N LYS A 693 19.74 17.32 3.17
CA LYS A 693 20.40 17.30 4.48
C LYS A 693 21.55 16.29 4.43
N SER A 694 22.76 16.75 4.71
CA SER A 694 23.93 15.87 4.87
C SER A 694 23.62 14.80 5.92
N ALA A 695 23.91 13.54 5.59
CA ALA A 695 23.75 12.39 6.47
C ALA A 695 24.62 12.52 7.74
#